data_AF-A0A497BBY1-F1
#
_entry.id   AF-A0A497BBY1-F1
#
_cell.length_a   1.000
_cell.length_b   1.000
_cell.length_c   1.000
_cell.angle_alpha   90.00
_cell.angle_beta   90.00
_cell.angle_gamma   90.00
#
_symmetry.space_group_name_H-M   'P 1'
#
loop_
_entity.id
_entity.type
_entity.pdbx_description
1 polymer ?
#
loop_
_entity_poly.entity_id
_entity_poly.type
_entity_poly.pdbx_seq_one_letter_code
_entity_poly.pdbx_strand_id
1 'polypeptide(L)'
;MATYKKWTSTVLVNGQPEPNVKVYVYEPGTTNEIPIYEDEGVTPITQPILTDSQGRYAFFVDVDAYPEIRLYLEKDGVDFSEANEDLDGVPVPGSGAGGSGATQLNDLFDVTITSPANNELLAYDAGSGKWINQTPSEAGILAADGSVPLAGDLDMNGYSIDNLLSVNSRTFFLSQYPSLQAAIDAAEAAGGGQVICDAAPDGSSILELTSLVKLKSHITVIAPEKGSFVIKMADGANLKTMFSCGFQEDAEWIILKNLVLDANTANQTDGQNRFFQATIGDDTHCVKHLYFIGCEFRNQGSHKAGAYEAFYFPRIGQMDDIHFEDCYFHDIADRCIYAVNTGAQLLRGNWCIRNCRFKNVNTNKNVGETNNIGSGTRLVLVEGNEFDTVYDAIDMYGDPIIVRNNTFHSGEEDNITLKNGSEEYPLTGIVIGNKVTGGYSGINIAQPTKWLVIANNIIRKVGGCGVQLVNGISGLKGALIIGNIISDCGQSAASCTDGIRSTAVSDVTLNGIYIADNIIFDDQDPPTQRYGVCADGDGHYVNCWLGTNIIFGNSNAPFSLPSDFGHKDLGSDPYAARAYLSTDQTIATDTNTLVALDAESYDLQDNFDTSTHKYVVPYDGLYHISAVVWFEGASDQTTVEAKIYVNGNLKSYANNRQSGTGWLTAAIDDYLYLNQGNEITLYAKHTEGADLTIRSGAEFTHLTVKRER
;
A
#
# COMPACT_ATOMS: atom_id res chain seq x y z
N MET A 1 32.90 96.74 -44.73
CA MET A 1 31.97 97.84 -44.40
C MET A 1 31.61 97.63 -42.95
N ALA A 2 31.72 98.67 -42.12
CA ALA A 2 31.29 98.58 -40.73
C ALA A 2 29.80 98.19 -40.67
N THR A 3 29.45 97.24 -39.80
CA THR A 3 28.07 96.80 -39.62
C THR A 3 27.50 97.51 -38.40
N TYR A 4 26.68 98.53 -38.62
CA TYR A 4 26.05 99.25 -37.50
C TYR A 4 24.77 98.53 -37.06
N LYS A 5 24.63 98.29 -35.76
CA LYS A 5 23.42 97.72 -35.16
C LYS A 5 22.81 98.65 -34.13
N LYS A 6 21.48 98.75 -34.18
CA LYS A 6 20.71 99.56 -33.24
C LYS A 6 20.57 98.83 -31.91
N TRP A 7 21.09 99.42 -30.86
CA TRP A 7 20.77 99.05 -29.48
C TRP A 7 19.54 99.83 -29.02
N THR A 8 18.59 99.15 -28.38
CA THR A 8 17.45 99.79 -27.73
C THR A 8 17.16 99.09 -26.42
N SER A 9 17.05 99.85 -25.33
CA SER A 9 16.65 99.28 -24.04
C SER A 9 15.93 100.32 -23.19
N THR A 10 15.40 99.87 -22.06
CA THR A 10 14.69 100.69 -21.08
C THR A 10 15.34 100.51 -19.72
N VAL A 11 15.71 101.59 -19.05
CA VAL A 11 16.16 101.55 -17.66
C VAL A 11 14.94 101.49 -16.76
N LEU A 12 14.87 100.46 -15.92
CA LEU A 12 13.83 100.28 -14.91
C LEU A 12 14.45 100.37 -13.51
N VAL A 13 13.78 101.06 -12.60
CA VAL A 13 14.10 101.07 -11.16
C VAL A 13 12.85 100.59 -10.42
N ASN A 14 12.98 99.51 -9.64
CA ASN A 14 11.85 98.85 -8.98
C ASN A 14 10.69 98.50 -9.94
N GLY A 15 11.02 98.10 -11.17
CA GLY A 15 10.06 97.70 -12.21
C GLY A 15 9.32 98.86 -12.89
N GLN A 16 9.66 100.13 -12.59
CA GLN A 16 9.09 101.31 -13.26
C GLN A 16 10.15 101.98 -14.16
N PRO A 17 9.77 102.56 -15.32
CA PRO A 17 10.74 103.22 -16.18
C PRO A 17 11.33 104.48 -15.55
N GLU A 18 12.66 104.60 -15.63
CA GLU A 18 13.41 105.66 -14.98
C GLU A 18 13.90 106.71 -16.00
N PRO A 19 13.29 107.92 -16.04
CA PRO A 19 13.65 108.95 -17.00
C PRO A 19 14.91 109.73 -16.59
N ASN A 20 15.60 110.36 -17.54
CA ASN A 20 16.79 111.18 -17.32
C ASN A 20 17.98 110.43 -16.68
N VAL A 21 18.10 109.12 -16.89
CA VAL A 21 19.30 108.35 -16.53
C VAL A 21 20.37 108.61 -17.57
N LYS A 22 21.59 108.93 -17.13
CA LYS A 22 22.76 109.00 -18.01
C LYS A 22 23.20 107.59 -18.35
N VAL A 23 23.31 107.29 -19.64
CA VAL A 23 23.82 106.01 -20.15
C VAL A 23 25.12 106.29 -20.88
N TYR A 24 26.19 105.66 -20.41
CA TYR A 24 27.49 105.62 -21.09
C TYR A 24 27.69 104.24 -21.72
N VAL A 25 28.45 104.20 -22.79
CA VAL A 25 28.76 103.04 -23.61
C VAL A 25 30.28 102.97 -23.75
N TYR A 26 30.87 101.94 -23.14
CA TYR A 26 32.31 101.73 -23.04
C TYR A 26 32.74 100.40 -23.68
N GLU A 27 34.06 100.24 -23.88
CA GLU A 27 34.63 98.90 -24.13
C GLU A 27 34.49 98.03 -22.87
N PRO A 28 34.18 96.73 -23.00
CA PRO A 28 34.05 95.82 -21.87
C PRO A 28 35.25 95.87 -20.90
N GLY A 29 34.97 95.93 -19.59
CA GLY A 29 35.97 95.98 -18.54
C GLY A 29 36.72 97.32 -18.40
N THR A 30 36.40 98.34 -19.20
CA THR A 30 37.10 99.64 -19.19
C THR A 30 36.14 100.81 -18.93
N THR A 31 36.69 102.02 -18.93
CA THR A 31 35.95 103.30 -18.99
C THR A 31 36.26 104.07 -20.27
N ASN A 32 36.75 103.37 -21.32
CA ASN A 32 37.04 103.97 -22.62
C ASN A 32 35.74 104.09 -23.41
N GLU A 33 35.31 105.33 -23.72
CA GLU A 33 34.09 105.56 -24.51
C GLU A 33 34.23 105.02 -25.93
N ILE A 34 33.20 104.29 -26.38
CA ILE A 34 33.11 103.86 -27.78
C ILE A 34 32.28 104.82 -28.61
N PRO A 35 32.60 105.01 -29.90
CA PRO A 35 31.77 105.84 -30.79
C PRO A 35 30.36 105.25 -30.95
N ILE A 36 29.33 106.05 -30.66
CA ILE A 36 27.92 105.70 -30.88
C ILE A 36 27.24 106.74 -31.79
N TYR A 37 26.19 106.32 -32.49
CA TYR A 37 25.56 107.10 -33.57
C TYR A 37 24.02 107.10 -33.45
N GLU A 38 23.34 108.11 -33.99
CA GLU A 38 21.86 108.14 -34.03
C GLU A 38 21.28 107.34 -35.20
N ASP A 39 22.08 107.13 -36.24
CA ASP A 39 21.80 106.37 -37.45
C ASP A 39 22.95 105.38 -37.73
N GLU A 40 22.93 104.68 -38.87
CA GLU A 40 23.92 103.64 -39.21
C GLU A 40 25.32 104.19 -39.54
N GLY A 41 25.96 104.84 -38.56
CA GLY A 41 27.35 105.31 -38.62
C GLY A 41 27.56 106.69 -39.24
N VAL A 42 26.50 107.48 -39.47
CA VAL A 42 26.58 108.77 -40.16
C VAL A 42 26.67 109.93 -39.17
N THR A 43 25.84 109.93 -38.14
CA THR A 43 25.71 111.07 -37.21
C THR A 43 26.12 110.66 -35.79
N PRO A 44 27.32 111.06 -35.32
CA PRO A 44 27.82 110.70 -33.98
C PRO A 44 27.01 111.34 -32.85
N ILE A 45 26.80 110.60 -31.76
CA ILE A 45 26.19 111.09 -30.52
C ILE A 45 27.29 111.32 -29.47
N THR A 46 27.25 112.46 -28.79
CA THR A 46 28.09 112.71 -27.61
C THR A 46 27.51 112.02 -26.38
N GLN A 47 28.34 111.29 -25.65
CA GLN A 47 27.95 110.60 -24.41
C GLN A 47 28.04 111.54 -23.19
N PRO A 48 27.24 111.33 -22.13
CA PRO A 48 26.20 110.30 -21.99
C PRO A 48 24.92 110.62 -22.77
N ILE A 49 24.18 109.58 -23.16
CA ILE A 49 22.80 109.73 -23.64
C ILE A 49 21.84 109.72 -22.46
N LEU A 50 20.76 110.49 -22.54
CA LEU A 50 19.72 110.53 -21.50
C LEU A 50 18.55 109.64 -21.89
N THR A 51 18.01 108.89 -20.92
CA THR A 51 16.74 108.17 -21.12
C THR A 51 15.56 109.14 -21.24
N ASP A 52 14.61 108.81 -22.12
CA ASP A 52 13.40 109.60 -22.32
C ASP A 52 12.40 109.49 -21.14
N SER A 53 11.23 110.13 -21.26
CA SER A 53 10.18 110.08 -20.21
C SER A 53 9.66 108.66 -19.90
N GLN A 54 9.95 107.68 -20.76
CA GLN A 54 9.61 106.27 -20.58
C GLN A 54 10.84 105.42 -20.25
N GLY A 55 11.95 106.03 -19.80
CA GLY A 55 13.18 105.34 -19.43
C GLY A 55 13.95 104.73 -20.60
N ARG A 56 13.60 105.06 -21.85
CA ARG A 56 14.17 104.42 -23.04
C ARG A 56 15.40 105.16 -23.54
N TYR A 57 16.35 104.41 -24.08
CA TYR A 57 17.50 104.93 -24.81
C TYR A 57 17.77 104.09 -26.05
N ALA A 58 18.40 104.70 -27.05
CA ALA A 58 18.79 104.02 -28.28
C ALA A 58 20.03 104.67 -28.89
N PHE A 59 20.86 103.85 -29.53
CA PHE A 59 22.01 104.29 -30.32
C PHE A 59 22.39 103.18 -31.32
N PHE A 60 23.22 103.51 -32.30
CA PHE A 60 23.88 102.55 -33.18
C PHE A 60 25.35 102.42 -32.81
N VAL A 61 25.87 101.20 -32.89
CA VAL A 61 27.28 100.87 -32.66
C VAL A 61 27.78 99.96 -33.78
N ASP A 62 29.05 100.09 -34.16
CA ASP A 62 29.71 99.19 -35.10
C ASP A 62 29.97 97.83 -34.44
N VAL A 63 29.16 96.82 -34.77
CA VAL A 63 29.25 95.49 -34.16
C VAL A 63 30.51 94.73 -34.59
N ASP A 64 31.09 95.09 -35.75
CA ASP A 64 32.31 94.45 -36.23
C ASP A 64 33.53 94.94 -35.41
N ALA A 65 33.51 96.19 -34.94
CA ALA A 65 34.53 96.75 -34.07
C ALA A 65 34.28 96.44 -32.58
N TYR A 66 33.02 96.39 -32.17
CA TYR A 66 32.60 96.21 -30.78
C TYR A 66 31.49 95.14 -30.68
N PRO A 67 31.83 93.83 -30.68
CA PRO A 67 30.84 92.74 -30.61
C PRO A 67 30.15 92.64 -29.25
N GLU A 68 30.81 93.16 -28.21
CA GLU A 68 30.34 93.31 -26.84
C GLU A 68 30.59 94.75 -26.39
N ILE A 69 29.71 95.27 -25.54
CA ILE A 69 29.78 96.62 -24.99
C ILE A 69 29.56 96.60 -23.49
N ARG A 70 30.05 97.63 -22.81
CA ARG A 70 29.67 97.92 -21.43
C ARG A 70 28.71 99.10 -21.39
N LEU A 71 27.58 98.95 -20.70
CA LEU A 71 26.67 100.04 -20.42
C LEU A 71 26.83 100.47 -18.96
N TYR A 72 27.04 101.76 -18.73
CA TYR A 72 27.14 102.31 -17.39
C TYR A 72 26.03 103.33 -17.15
N LEU A 73 25.23 103.10 -16.11
CA LEU A 73 24.08 103.90 -15.74
C LEU A 73 24.43 104.80 -14.54
N GLU A 74 24.10 106.08 -14.66
CA GLU A 74 24.34 107.08 -13.61
C GLU A 74 23.13 108.01 -13.46
N LYS A 75 22.62 108.15 -12.23
CA LYS A 75 21.63 109.16 -11.87
C LYS A 75 21.73 109.50 -10.39
N ASP A 76 21.70 110.78 -10.04
CA ASP A 76 21.74 111.23 -8.65
C ASP A 76 20.59 110.60 -7.83
N GLY A 77 20.96 109.94 -6.73
CA GLY A 77 20.00 109.32 -5.80
C GLY A 77 19.45 107.94 -6.23
N VAL A 78 19.96 107.35 -7.32
CA VAL A 78 19.62 105.98 -7.73
C VAL A 78 20.88 105.12 -7.72
N ASP A 79 20.81 103.96 -7.07
CA ASP A 79 21.91 102.99 -7.05
C ASP A 79 21.78 102.01 -8.22
N PHE A 80 22.78 102.00 -9.11
CA PHE A 80 22.89 101.09 -10.25
C PHE A 80 24.07 100.12 -10.10
N SER A 81 24.63 99.94 -8.89
CA SER A 81 25.83 99.10 -8.67
C SER A 81 25.68 97.68 -9.24
N GLU A 82 24.64 96.96 -8.86
CA GLU A 82 24.33 95.61 -9.38
C GLU A 82 24.07 95.61 -10.90
N ALA A 83 23.24 96.54 -11.38
CA ALA A 83 22.96 96.66 -12.80
C ALA A 83 24.22 96.97 -13.64
N ASN A 84 25.15 97.77 -13.11
CA ASN A 84 26.40 98.12 -13.79
C ASN A 84 27.43 96.97 -13.78
N GLU A 85 27.31 96.01 -12.87
CA GLU A 85 28.08 94.76 -12.93
C GLU A 85 27.53 93.83 -14.03
N ASP A 86 26.20 93.69 -14.12
CA ASP A 86 25.54 92.85 -15.14
C ASP A 86 25.64 93.42 -16.56
N LEU A 87 25.82 94.74 -16.67
CA LEU A 87 25.89 95.46 -17.95
C LEU A 87 27.31 95.59 -18.51
N ASP A 88 28.28 94.83 -18.00
CA ASP A 88 29.65 94.73 -18.56
C ASP A 88 29.79 93.48 -19.44
N GLY A 89 30.21 93.66 -20.70
CA GLY A 89 30.37 92.55 -21.66
C GLY A 89 29.06 92.08 -22.30
N VAL A 90 28.04 92.94 -22.41
CA VAL A 90 26.76 92.55 -23.01
C VAL A 90 26.91 92.49 -24.55
N PRO A 91 26.52 91.38 -25.20
CA PRO A 91 26.64 91.23 -26.64
C PRO A 91 25.66 92.15 -27.38
N VAL A 92 26.13 92.82 -28.44
CA VAL A 92 25.28 93.66 -29.30
C VAL A 92 24.26 92.80 -30.07
N PRO A 93 22.93 93.03 -29.96
CA PRO A 93 21.90 92.21 -30.59
C PRO A 93 22.17 91.97 -32.09
N GLY A 94 22.40 90.71 -32.45
CA GLY A 94 22.79 90.31 -33.80
C GLY A 94 24.23 89.80 -33.92
N SER A 95 25.05 89.88 -32.86
CA SER A 95 26.26 89.05 -32.72
C SER A 95 25.82 87.62 -32.36
N GLY A 96 26.01 86.68 -33.29
CA GLY A 96 25.40 85.35 -33.24
C GLY A 96 25.87 84.46 -32.09
N ALA A 97 25.27 84.60 -30.90
CA ALA A 97 25.36 83.63 -29.81
C ALA A 97 23.94 83.27 -29.33
N GLY A 98 23.40 82.18 -29.86
CA GLY A 98 22.10 81.64 -29.43
C GLY A 98 22.16 81.10 -28.01
N GLY A 99 21.14 81.43 -27.21
CA GLY A 99 20.85 80.73 -25.96
C GLY A 99 20.46 79.29 -26.27
N SER A 100 21.43 78.39 -26.23
CA SER A 100 21.20 76.96 -26.29
C SER A 100 20.98 76.49 -24.85
N GLY A 101 19.82 75.92 -24.55
CA GLY A 101 19.66 75.10 -23.35
C GLY A 101 20.74 74.00 -23.33
N ALA A 102 21.00 73.46 -22.14
CA ALA A 102 21.95 72.38 -21.91
C ALA A 102 21.95 71.36 -23.06
N THR A 103 23.07 71.28 -23.79
CA THR A 103 23.22 70.37 -24.95
C THR A 103 23.74 69.01 -24.52
N GLN A 104 24.30 68.93 -23.31
CA GLN A 104 24.76 67.73 -22.63
C GLN A 104 24.20 67.69 -21.20
N LEU A 105 24.09 66.49 -20.62
CA LEU A 105 23.53 66.32 -19.28
C LEU A 105 24.35 67.06 -18.20
N ASN A 106 25.66 67.16 -18.37
CA ASN A 106 26.58 67.90 -17.51
C ASN A 106 26.60 69.42 -17.76
N ASP A 107 25.86 69.93 -18.75
CA ASP A 107 25.64 71.38 -18.91
C ASP A 107 24.58 71.89 -17.90
N LEU A 108 23.85 70.98 -17.25
CA LEU A 108 22.94 71.32 -16.15
C LEU A 108 23.74 71.59 -14.87
N PHE A 109 23.48 72.72 -14.23
CA PHE A 109 24.22 73.16 -13.04
C PHE A 109 24.10 72.21 -11.84
N ASP A 110 23.09 71.36 -11.78
CA ASP A 110 22.81 70.40 -10.71
C ASP A 110 23.24 68.96 -11.03
N VAL A 111 23.97 68.73 -12.12
CA VAL A 111 24.44 67.41 -12.53
C VAL A 111 25.97 67.39 -12.55
N THR A 112 26.57 66.35 -11.96
CA THR A 112 28.02 66.09 -12.01
C THR A 112 28.25 64.67 -12.50
N ILE A 113 28.71 64.52 -13.73
CA ILE A 113 28.99 63.20 -14.34
C ILE A 113 30.49 63.04 -14.52
N THR A 114 31.08 62.06 -13.83
CA THR A 114 32.50 61.73 -13.96
C THR A 114 32.65 60.36 -14.62
N SER A 115 33.16 60.34 -15.86
CA SER A 115 33.44 59.12 -16.64
C SER A 115 32.22 58.19 -16.83
N PRO A 116 31.16 58.62 -17.55
CA PRO A 116 29.94 57.83 -17.67
C PRO A 116 30.21 56.47 -18.34
N ALA A 117 29.74 55.40 -17.72
CA ALA A 117 29.79 54.04 -18.24
C ALA A 117 28.39 53.51 -18.60
N ASN A 118 28.34 52.40 -19.36
CA ASN A 118 27.08 51.75 -19.68
C ASN A 118 26.38 51.26 -18.40
N ASN A 119 25.05 51.42 -18.35
CA ASN A 119 24.18 50.99 -17.25
C ASN A 119 24.38 51.71 -15.92
N GLU A 120 25.07 52.86 -15.89
CA GLU A 120 25.05 53.74 -14.73
C GLU A 120 23.73 54.49 -14.61
N LEU A 121 23.39 54.84 -13.38
CA LEU A 121 22.15 55.51 -12.98
C LEU A 121 22.49 56.92 -12.47
N LEU A 122 21.54 57.85 -12.62
CA LEU A 122 21.61 59.12 -11.89
C LEU A 122 21.09 58.92 -10.48
N ALA A 123 21.96 59.14 -9.50
CA ALA A 123 21.61 59.15 -8.08
C ALA A 123 21.80 60.57 -7.53
N TYR A 124 20.79 61.07 -6.80
CA TYR A 124 20.93 62.35 -6.11
C TYR A 124 21.80 62.16 -4.87
N ASP A 125 22.95 62.82 -4.84
CA ASP A 125 23.83 62.84 -3.67
C ASP A 125 23.52 64.07 -2.81
N ALA A 126 22.87 63.83 -1.66
CA ALA A 126 22.54 64.88 -0.71
C ALA A 126 23.79 65.54 -0.10
N GLY A 127 24.96 64.87 -0.11
CA GLY A 127 26.22 65.44 0.39
C GLY A 127 26.75 66.57 -0.50
N SER A 128 26.63 66.44 -1.81
CA SER A 128 27.03 67.45 -2.79
C SER A 128 25.87 68.34 -3.29
N GLY A 129 24.62 67.91 -3.08
CA GLY A 129 23.44 68.57 -3.64
C GLY A 129 23.34 68.45 -5.16
N LYS A 130 23.90 67.39 -5.74
CA LYS A 130 24.00 67.15 -7.20
C LYS A 130 23.48 65.77 -7.57
N TRP A 131 23.09 65.60 -8.84
CA TRP A 131 22.91 64.30 -9.46
C TRP A 131 24.25 63.78 -9.97
N ILE A 132 24.64 62.59 -9.52
CA ILE A 132 25.89 61.92 -9.91
C ILE A 132 25.63 60.61 -10.65
N ASN A 133 26.56 60.18 -11.50
CA ASN A 133 26.52 58.82 -12.04
C ASN A 133 26.98 57.81 -10.98
N GLN A 134 26.20 56.75 -10.79
CA GLN A 134 26.53 55.63 -9.92
C GLN A 134 26.24 54.31 -10.62
N THR A 135 27.05 53.30 -10.35
CA THR A 135 26.71 51.92 -10.71
C THR A 135 25.48 51.46 -9.92
N PRO A 136 24.67 50.51 -10.43
CA PRO A 136 23.57 49.92 -9.66
C PRO A 136 24.02 49.37 -8.29
N SER A 137 25.25 48.85 -8.22
CA SER A 137 25.88 48.40 -6.97
C SER A 137 26.13 49.53 -5.97
N GLU A 138 26.63 50.69 -6.41
CA GLU A 138 26.86 51.85 -5.53
C GLU A 138 25.56 52.48 -5.05
N ALA A 139 24.52 52.47 -5.89
CA ALA A 139 23.18 52.95 -5.55
C ALA A 139 22.40 51.97 -4.63
N GLY A 140 22.98 50.82 -4.27
CA GLY A 140 22.30 49.80 -3.46
C GLY A 140 21.15 49.08 -4.18
N ILE A 141 21.10 49.15 -5.51
CA ILE A 141 20.08 48.49 -6.33
C ILE A 141 20.60 47.09 -6.66
N LEU A 142 19.97 46.08 -6.05
CA LEU A 142 20.28 44.68 -6.29
C LEU A 142 19.84 44.28 -7.70
N ALA A 143 20.77 43.85 -8.54
CA ALA A 143 20.46 43.29 -9.85
C ALA A 143 19.91 41.86 -9.69
N ALA A 144 18.66 41.63 -10.13
CA ALA A 144 18.05 40.31 -10.17
C ALA A 144 18.49 39.53 -11.43
N ASP A 145 19.80 39.47 -11.67
CA ASP A 145 20.39 38.77 -12.83
C ASP A 145 20.95 37.38 -12.47
N GLY A 146 20.79 36.96 -11.21
CA GLY A 146 21.25 35.68 -10.70
C GLY A 146 22.77 35.58 -10.50
N SER A 147 23.52 36.65 -10.74
CA SER A 147 24.98 36.65 -10.60
C SER A 147 25.47 36.92 -9.18
N VAL A 148 24.61 37.53 -8.33
CA VAL A 148 24.89 37.81 -6.92
C VAL A 148 23.85 37.10 -6.06
N PRO A 149 24.25 36.18 -5.16
CA PRO A 149 23.34 35.68 -4.14
C PRO A 149 22.81 36.86 -3.33
N LEU A 150 21.50 36.92 -3.12
CA LEU A 150 20.88 37.87 -2.20
C LEU A 150 21.41 37.56 -0.79
N ALA A 151 22.53 38.19 -0.42
CA ALA A 151 23.14 38.04 0.89
C ALA A 151 22.72 39.23 1.77
N GLY A 152 21.93 38.92 2.80
CA GLY A 152 21.35 39.88 3.74
C GLY A 152 19.88 39.54 4.02
N ASP A 153 19.42 39.84 5.25
CA ASP A 153 18.00 39.70 5.60
C ASP A 153 17.17 40.66 4.74
N LEU A 154 16.50 40.11 3.72
CA LEU A 154 15.36 40.77 3.10
C LEU A 154 14.22 40.78 4.13
N ASP A 155 14.24 41.77 5.00
CA ASP A 155 13.20 41.99 6.00
C ASP A 155 11.88 42.40 5.32
N MET A 156 11.07 41.41 4.95
CA MET A 156 9.68 41.59 4.54
C MET A 156 8.75 41.60 5.77
N ASN A 157 9.03 42.48 6.74
CA ASN A 157 8.33 42.55 8.03
C ASN A 157 8.48 41.27 8.90
N GLY A 158 9.69 40.74 9.00
CA GLY A 158 10.03 39.62 9.89
C GLY A 158 9.74 38.22 9.35
N TYR A 159 9.36 38.09 8.08
CA TYR A 159 9.20 36.80 7.42
C TYR A 159 10.39 36.54 6.49
N SER A 160 11.21 35.54 6.83
CA SER A 160 12.21 35.00 5.88
C SER A 160 11.51 34.55 4.59
N ILE A 161 12.11 34.82 3.44
CA ILE A 161 11.64 34.36 2.12
C ILE A 161 11.57 32.83 2.05
N ASP A 162 12.35 32.11 2.86
CA ASP A 162 12.29 30.65 2.98
C ASP A 162 10.89 30.18 3.44
N ASN A 163 10.17 31.01 4.21
CA ASN A 163 8.81 30.71 4.65
C ASN A 163 7.76 30.95 3.54
N LEU A 164 7.98 31.82 2.55
CA LEU A 164 6.95 32.11 1.55
C LEU A 164 6.80 31.00 0.49
N LEU A 165 7.88 30.24 0.23
CA LEU A 165 7.84 29.01 -0.57
C LEU A 165 7.28 27.81 0.21
N SER A 166 7.43 27.80 1.54
CA SER A 166 6.91 26.76 2.45
C SER A 166 5.41 26.91 2.75
N VAL A 167 4.90 28.14 2.90
CA VAL A 167 3.51 28.42 3.30
C VAL A 167 2.46 27.97 2.26
N ASN A 168 2.84 27.81 0.98
CA ASN A 168 1.96 27.27 -0.06
C ASN A 168 2.17 25.78 -0.36
N SER A 169 3.26 25.17 0.10
CA SER A 169 3.63 23.81 -0.33
C SER A 169 3.16 22.69 0.60
N ARG A 170 2.51 23.00 1.74
CA ARG A 170 2.16 22.02 2.81
C ARG A 170 3.33 21.05 3.11
N THR A 171 4.56 21.52 2.89
CA THR A 171 5.79 20.74 2.98
C THR A 171 6.70 21.43 3.98
N PHE A 172 7.10 20.70 5.00
CA PHE A 172 7.78 21.20 6.18
C PHE A 172 9.10 20.44 6.34
N PHE A 173 10.23 21.12 6.23
CA PHE A 173 11.54 20.48 6.37
C PHE A 173 11.95 20.46 7.85
N LEU A 174 12.26 19.29 8.40
CA LEU A 174 12.59 19.12 9.82
C LEU A 174 13.76 20.02 10.25
N SER A 175 14.74 20.23 9.37
CA SER A 175 15.90 21.10 9.60
C SER A 175 15.53 22.57 9.94
N GLN A 176 14.32 23.01 9.59
CA GLN A 176 13.81 24.36 9.84
C GLN A 176 13.06 24.50 11.16
N TYR A 177 12.83 23.41 11.89
CA TYR A 177 12.08 23.37 13.14
C TYR A 177 12.96 22.94 14.31
N PRO A 178 12.71 23.44 15.53
CA PRO A 178 13.51 23.07 16.71
C PRO A 178 13.29 21.61 17.15
N SER A 179 12.24 20.95 16.68
CA SER A 179 11.94 19.54 16.96
C SER A 179 10.97 18.97 15.93
N LEU A 180 10.89 17.63 15.87
CA LEU A 180 9.88 16.95 15.06
C LEU A 180 8.45 17.28 15.48
N GLN A 181 8.19 17.46 16.78
CA GLN A 181 6.87 17.87 17.26
C GLN A 181 6.50 19.25 16.72
N ALA A 182 7.43 20.21 16.73
CA ALA A 182 7.17 21.56 16.22
C ALA A 182 6.87 21.56 14.71
N ALA A 183 7.55 20.71 13.93
CA ALA A 183 7.25 20.54 12.51
C ALA A 183 5.86 19.94 12.28
N ILE A 184 5.47 18.94 13.08
CA ILE A 184 4.13 18.33 13.02
C ILE A 184 3.05 19.34 13.41
N ASP A 185 3.24 20.09 14.49
CA ASP A 185 2.28 21.11 14.95
C ASP A 185 2.10 22.22 13.90
N ALA A 186 3.18 22.61 13.21
CA ALA A 186 3.12 23.56 12.09
C ALA A 186 2.34 23.00 10.89
N ALA A 187 2.54 21.72 10.56
CA ALA A 187 1.79 21.04 9.52
C ALA A 187 0.30 20.88 9.89
N GLU A 188 -0.02 20.56 11.14
CA GLU A 188 -1.40 20.52 11.65
C GLU A 188 -2.05 21.91 11.54
N ALA A 189 -1.35 22.97 11.96
CA ALA A 189 -1.85 24.35 11.87
C ALA A 189 -2.13 24.81 10.43
N ALA A 190 -1.46 24.21 9.44
CA ALA A 190 -1.72 24.42 8.01
C ALA A 190 -2.87 23.55 7.44
N GLY A 191 -3.55 22.77 8.28
CA GLY A 191 -4.61 21.84 7.88
C GLY A 191 -4.09 20.52 7.30
N GLY A 192 -2.93 20.07 7.79
CA GLY A 192 -2.23 18.86 7.34
C GLY A 192 -1.06 19.16 6.39
N GLY A 193 -0.24 18.14 6.13
CA GLY A 193 0.92 18.29 5.26
C GLY A 193 1.98 17.20 5.42
N GLN A 194 3.10 17.41 4.74
CA GLN A 194 4.24 16.50 4.76
C GLN A 194 5.40 17.12 5.54
N VAL A 195 5.87 16.43 6.56
CA VAL A 195 7.12 16.71 7.26
C VAL A 195 8.24 15.88 6.63
N ILE A 196 9.17 16.53 5.94
CA ILE A 196 10.35 15.91 5.35
C ILE A 196 11.48 15.92 6.39
N CYS A 197 11.90 14.74 6.82
CA CYS A 197 13.06 14.52 7.67
C CYS A 197 14.35 14.56 6.83
N ASP A 198 14.73 15.77 6.40
CA ASP A 198 15.93 16.04 5.59
C ASP A 198 17.22 16.06 6.42
N ALA A 199 17.16 16.68 7.60
CA ALA A 199 18.18 16.64 8.63
C ALA A 199 17.51 16.88 10.00
N ALA A 200 18.15 16.42 11.08
CA ALA A 200 17.78 16.78 12.43
C ALA A 200 18.09 18.26 12.67
N PRO A 201 17.54 18.90 13.73
CA PRO A 201 17.78 20.32 14.01
C PRO A 201 19.25 20.70 14.22
N ASP A 202 20.11 19.73 14.56
CA ASP A 202 21.56 19.89 14.68
C ASP A 202 22.32 19.64 13.35
N GLY A 203 21.60 19.36 12.27
CA GLY A 203 22.14 19.05 10.94
C GLY A 203 22.51 17.57 10.74
N SER A 204 22.31 16.70 11.72
CA SER A 204 22.64 15.27 11.61
C SER A 204 21.55 14.45 10.89
N SER A 205 21.86 13.23 10.48
CA SER A 205 20.87 12.28 9.94
C SER A 205 20.18 11.43 11.01
N ILE A 206 20.40 11.75 12.30
CA ILE A 206 19.89 11.01 13.45
C ILE A 206 19.16 11.99 14.36
N LEU A 207 17.84 11.85 14.49
CA LEU A 207 17.07 12.57 15.47
C LEU A 207 16.95 11.75 16.76
N GLU A 208 17.53 12.24 17.86
CA GLU A 208 17.34 11.64 19.18
C GLU A 208 16.09 12.18 19.88
N LEU A 209 15.15 11.29 20.21
CA LEU A 209 13.92 11.62 20.91
C LEU A 209 14.12 11.52 22.42
N THR A 210 13.91 12.64 23.12
CA THR A 210 13.86 12.71 24.59
C THR A 210 12.42 12.70 25.13
N SER A 211 11.43 12.81 24.25
CA SER A 211 10.00 12.87 24.58
C SER A 211 9.16 12.20 23.50
N LEU A 212 7.93 11.83 23.88
CA LEU A 212 6.91 11.28 22.97
C LEU A 212 6.56 12.29 21.86
N VAL A 213 6.46 11.80 20.62
CA VAL A 213 5.96 12.55 19.46
C VAL A 213 4.48 12.23 19.24
N LYS A 214 3.62 13.24 19.30
CA LYS A 214 2.18 13.13 19.03
C LYS A 214 1.92 13.38 17.55
N LEU A 215 1.46 12.34 16.86
CA LEU A 215 0.98 12.43 15.48
C LEU A 215 -0.43 13.01 15.44
N LYS A 216 -0.71 13.75 14.37
CA LYS A 216 -1.97 14.48 14.14
C LYS A 216 -2.58 14.05 12.82
N SER A 217 -3.88 14.30 12.62
CA SER A 217 -4.57 13.92 11.39
C SER A 217 -3.98 14.60 10.16
N HIS A 218 -4.03 13.91 9.02
CA HIS A 218 -3.55 14.38 7.72
C HIS A 218 -2.05 14.75 7.69
N ILE A 219 -1.24 14.05 8.48
CA ILE A 219 0.21 14.24 8.56
C ILE A 219 0.94 13.09 7.88
N THR A 220 1.85 13.44 6.98
CA THR A 220 2.86 12.50 6.44
C THR A 220 4.23 12.86 7.00
N VAL A 221 4.91 11.93 7.69
CA VAL A 221 6.31 12.07 8.08
C VAL A 221 7.15 11.19 7.16
N ILE A 222 8.11 11.77 6.44
CA ILE A 222 8.85 11.08 5.39
C ILE A 222 10.36 11.33 5.47
N ALA A 223 11.18 10.31 5.22
CA ALA A 223 12.58 10.51 4.84
C ALA A 223 12.73 10.63 3.31
N PRO A 224 13.63 11.49 2.80
CA PRO A 224 13.87 11.64 1.35
C PRO A 224 14.12 10.30 0.63
N GLU A 225 14.88 9.41 1.26
CA GLU A 225 15.17 8.06 0.75
C GLU A 225 15.00 7.02 1.87
N LYS A 226 14.67 5.77 1.50
CA LYS A 226 14.54 4.67 2.47
C LYS A 226 15.88 4.45 3.20
N GLY A 227 15.86 4.56 4.52
CA GLY A 227 17.07 4.37 5.33
C GLY A 227 17.92 5.62 5.52
N SER A 228 17.59 6.75 4.88
CA SER A 228 18.44 7.96 4.92
C SER A 228 18.33 8.75 6.22
N PHE A 229 17.29 8.51 7.03
CA PHE A 229 17.05 9.24 8.27
C PHE A 229 16.65 8.30 9.40
N VAL A 230 17.33 8.43 10.54
CA VAL A 230 17.09 7.61 11.74
C VAL A 230 16.43 8.46 12.81
N ILE A 231 15.32 7.97 13.36
CA ILE A 231 14.71 8.50 14.56
C ILE A 231 15.00 7.49 15.67
N LYS A 232 15.76 7.92 16.68
CA LYS A 232 16.31 7.05 17.73
C LYS A 232 15.80 7.53 19.09
N MET A 233 15.47 6.63 20.01
CA MET A 233 15.28 7.04 21.41
C MET A 233 16.64 7.49 22.00
N ALA A 234 16.71 8.66 22.64
CA ALA A 234 17.95 9.18 23.20
C ALA A 234 18.54 8.23 24.25
N ASP A 235 19.88 8.19 24.38
CA ASP A 235 20.54 7.30 25.34
C ASP A 235 20.12 7.65 26.79
N GLY A 236 19.73 6.63 27.57
CA GLY A 236 19.25 6.82 28.94
C GLY A 236 17.89 7.51 29.04
N ALA A 237 17.18 7.73 27.94
CA ALA A 237 15.81 8.23 27.99
C ALA A 237 14.92 7.22 28.74
N ASN A 238 13.94 7.75 29.47
CA ASN A 238 12.87 6.93 30.06
C ASN A 238 11.62 7.01 29.17
N LEU A 239 11.83 6.93 27.86
CA LEU A 239 10.76 7.07 26.87
C LEU A 239 10.15 5.71 26.55
N LYS A 240 8.87 5.54 26.89
CA LYS A 240 8.16 4.28 26.62
C LYS A 240 7.70 4.14 25.18
N THR A 241 7.40 5.25 24.50
CA THR A 241 6.81 5.23 23.17
C THR A 241 7.38 6.36 22.34
N MET A 242 7.82 6.09 21.10
CA MET A 242 8.29 7.13 20.18
C MET A 242 7.13 7.96 19.62
N PHE A 243 6.10 7.30 19.09
CA PHE A 243 4.96 7.94 18.45
C PHE A 243 3.63 7.56 19.10
N SER A 244 2.71 8.50 19.24
CA SER A 244 1.31 8.19 19.56
C SER A 244 0.34 9.06 18.77
N CYS A 245 -0.88 8.57 18.54
CA CYS A 245 -2.01 9.49 18.36
C CYS A 245 -2.40 10.07 19.74
N GLY A 246 -3.09 11.20 19.78
CA GLY A 246 -3.56 11.78 21.05
C GLY A 246 -4.43 10.79 21.85
N PHE A 247 -4.43 10.91 23.17
CA PHE A 247 -5.34 10.12 24.02
C PHE A 247 -6.76 10.66 23.85
N GLN A 248 -7.71 9.80 23.45
CA GLN A 248 -9.08 10.22 23.14
C GLN A 248 -9.15 11.32 22.06
N GLU A 249 -8.31 11.21 21.03
CA GLU A 249 -8.38 12.05 19.84
C GLU A 249 -8.65 11.16 18.63
N ASP A 250 -9.57 11.57 17.77
CA ASP A 250 -9.70 10.98 16.44
C ASP A 250 -8.45 11.32 15.63
N ALA A 251 -7.87 10.31 15.00
CA ALA A 251 -6.70 10.49 14.15
C ALA A 251 -6.91 9.77 12.83
N GLU A 252 -6.80 10.50 11.72
CA GLU A 252 -6.95 9.92 10.39
C GLU A 252 -5.89 10.38 9.41
N TRP A 253 -5.59 9.54 8.41
CA TRP A 253 -4.66 9.84 7.32
C TRP A 253 -3.26 10.18 7.82
N ILE A 254 -2.69 9.27 8.60
CA ILE A 254 -1.32 9.38 9.13
C ILE A 254 -0.43 8.46 8.33
N ILE A 255 0.67 9.00 7.79
CA ILE A 255 1.62 8.22 6.98
C ILE A 255 3.03 8.40 7.55
N LEU A 256 3.71 7.30 7.88
CA LEU A 256 5.13 7.28 8.17
C LEU A 256 5.83 6.54 7.04
N LYS A 257 6.78 7.20 6.37
CA LYS A 257 7.37 6.66 5.15
C LYS A 257 8.89 6.76 5.12
N ASN A 258 9.55 5.66 4.71
CA ASN A 258 11.01 5.59 4.50
C ASN A 258 11.88 5.83 5.76
N LEU A 259 11.29 5.86 6.95
CA LEU A 259 11.98 6.16 8.21
C LEU A 259 12.68 4.91 8.78
N VAL A 260 13.80 5.11 9.46
CA VAL A 260 14.37 4.10 10.38
C VAL A 260 14.00 4.48 11.80
N LEU A 261 13.23 3.65 12.49
CA LEU A 261 12.89 3.82 13.89
C LEU A 261 13.73 2.88 14.75
N ASP A 262 14.55 3.46 15.61
CA ASP A 262 15.47 2.74 16.49
C ASP A 262 15.06 2.93 17.95
N ALA A 263 14.54 1.86 18.56
CA ALA A 263 14.11 1.89 19.94
C ALA A 263 15.29 1.95 20.93
N ASN A 264 16.54 1.75 20.46
CA ASN A 264 17.78 1.92 21.21
C ASN A 264 17.75 1.22 22.58
N THR A 265 17.12 0.04 22.67
CA THR A 265 16.80 -0.54 23.98
C THR A 265 18.04 -0.95 24.78
N ALA A 266 19.15 -1.28 24.12
CA ALA A 266 20.41 -1.56 24.80
C ALA A 266 20.88 -0.40 25.72
N ASN A 267 20.46 0.83 25.41
CA ASN A 267 20.81 2.04 26.15
C ASN A 267 19.62 2.66 26.93
N GLN A 268 18.46 2.01 26.99
CA GLN A 268 17.32 2.48 27.79
C GLN A 268 17.28 1.82 29.17
N THR A 269 16.76 2.53 30.18
CA THR A 269 16.72 2.04 31.57
C THR A 269 15.45 1.25 31.94
N ASP A 270 14.33 1.47 31.23
CA ASP A 270 13.02 0.86 31.55
C ASP A 270 12.69 -0.36 30.66
N GLY A 271 13.27 -0.43 29.46
CA GLY A 271 13.07 -1.54 28.52
C GLY A 271 11.62 -1.75 28.05
N GLN A 272 10.76 -0.74 28.20
CA GLN A 272 9.37 -0.76 27.75
C GLN A 272 9.21 0.09 26.48
N ASN A 273 10.04 -0.14 25.47
CA ASN A 273 10.11 0.76 24.33
C ASN A 273 9.14 0.32 23.24
N ARG A 274 8.34 1.25 22.73
CA ARG A 274 7.40 1.08 21.63
C ARG A 274 7.72 2.06 20.52
N PHE A 275 7.54 1.64 19.27
CA PHE A 275 7.56 2.56 18.15
C PHE A 275 6.28 3.38 18.11
N PHE A 276 5.14 2.72 18.32
CA PHE A 276 3.84 3.36 18.19
C PHE A 276 2.85 2.90 19.27
N GLN A 277 2.03 3.84 19.74
CA GLN A 277 0.91 3.56 20.64
C GLN A 277 -0.33 4.38 20.25
N ALA A 278 -1.47 3.73 20.04
CA ALA A 278 -2.74 4.42 19.88
C ALA A 278 -3.65 4.17 21.10
N THR A 279 -3.64 5.07 22.08
CA THR A 279 -4.47 4.89 23.28
C THR A 279 -5.82 5.56 23.11
N ILE A 280 -6.83 4.77 22.76
CA ILE A 280 -8.21 5.21 22.69
C ILE A 280 -8.91 4.79 23.98
N GLY A 281 -9.36 5.76 24.78
CA GLY A 281 -9.93 5.50 26.11
C GLY A 281 -11.42 5.14 26.14
N ASP A 282 -12.13 5.29 25.03
CA ASP A 282 -13.58 5.10 24.91
C ASP A 282 -13.99 4.68 23.48
N ASP A 283 -15.18 4.08 23.32
CA ASP A 283 -15.69 3.58 22.04
C ASP A 283 -16.05 4.69 21.02
N THR A 284 -15.84 5.97 21.37
CA THR A 284 -16.25 7.11 20.53
C THR A 284 -15.15 7.65 19.63
N HIS A 285 -13.88 7.33 19.91
CA HIS A 285 -12.76 7.76 19.09
C HIS A 285 -12.22 6.64 18.21
N CYS A 286 -11.60 7.03 17.09
CA CYS A 286 -11.07 6.13 16.10
C CYS A 286 -9.71 6.56 15.54
N VAL A 287 -8.87 5.59 15.21
CA VAL A 287 -7.66 5.79 14.42
C VAL A 287 -7.89 5.13 13.08
N LYS A 288 -7.86 5.91 11.99
CA LYS A 288 -8.15 5.42 10.64
C LYS A 288 -7.04 5.75 9.67
N HIS A 289 -6.87 4.96 8.63
CA HIS A 289 -5.96 5.30 7.53
C HIS A 289 -4.54 5.59 8.04
N LEU A 290 -3.98 4.66 8.82
CA LEU A 290 -2.64 4.74 9.39
C LEU A 290 -1.69 3.84 8.58
N TYR A 291 -0.72 4.44 7.91
CA TYR A 291 0.17 3.74 6.99
C TYR A 291 1.63 3.85 7.43
N PHE A 292 2.31 2.71 7.49
CA PHE A 292 3.75 2.60 7.59
C PHE A 292 4.28 2.02 6.28
N ILE A 293 5.06 2.79 5.53
CA ILE A 293 5.47 2.43 4.17
C ILE A 293 6.99 2.52 4.03
N GLY A 294 7.65 1.41 3.71
CA GLY A 294 9.10 1.40 3.49
C GLY A 294 9.92 1.69 4.75
N CYS A 295 9.34 1.57 5.94
CA CYS A 295 10.01 1.86 7.21
C CYS A 295 10.85 0.67 7.71
N GLU A 296 11.89 0.97 8.47
CA GLU A 296 12.69 0.00 9.23
C GLU A 296 12.43 0.19 10.72
N PHE A 297 12.21 -0.91 11.45
CA PHE A 297 11.95 -0.92 12.88
C PHE A 297 12.93 -1.87 13.54
N ARG A 298 13.75 -1.36 14.47
CA ARG A 298 14.84 -2.15 15.05
C ARG A 298 15.20 -1.86 16.50
N ASN A 299 15.95 -2.80 17.07
CA ASN A 299 16.56 -2.71 18.40
C ASN A 299 15.54 -2.46 19.52
N GLN A 300 14.35 -3.02 19.38
CA GLN A 300 13.36 -3.02 20.44
C GLN A 300 13.66 -4.21 21.34
N GLY A 301 13.95 -3.94 22.61
CA GLY A 301 14.30 -4.94 23.59
C GLY A 301 13.28 -5.02 24.72
N SER A 302 13.41 -6.07 25.53
CA SER A 302 12.71 -6.26 26.80
C SER A 302 13.77 -6.40 27.90
N HIS A 303 13.87 -5.42 28.81
CA HIS A 303 14.79 -5.51 29.98
C HIS A 303 14.13 -6.14 31.22
N LYS A 304 12.82 -6.39 31.19
CA LYS A 304 12.07 -6.91 32.35
C LYS A 304 11.11 -8.00 31.91
N ALA A 305 10.90 -8.99 32.78
CA ALA A 305 9.92 -10.07 32.60
C ALA A 305 8.50 -9.49 32.48
N GLY A 306 8.08 -9.20 31.26
CA GLY A 306 6.77 -8.69 30.88
C GLY A 306 6.71 -8.59 29.36
N ALA A 307 5.57 -8.94 28.77
CA ALA A 307 5.35 -8.79 27.34
C ALA A 307 5.18 -7.30 27.00
N TYR A 308 6.01 -6.79 26.09
CA TYR A 308 5.95 -5.43 25.55
C TYR A 308 5.81 -5.47 24.04
N GLU A 309 5.05 -4.54 23.50
CA GLU A 309 4.64 -4.60 22.09
C GLU A 309 5.26 -3.44 21.31
N ALA A 310 5.95 -3.73 20.23
CA ALA A 310 6.61 -2.70 19.40
C ALA A 310 5.57 -1.74 18.80
N PHE A 311 4.42 -2.28 18.39
CA PHE A 311 3.22 -1.55 18.04
C PHE A 311 2.08 -1.96 18.97
N TYR A 312 1.63 -1.00 19.79
CA TYR A 312 0.63 -1.25 20.81
C TYR A 312 -0.68 -0.52 20.49
N PHE A 313 -1.72 -1.31 20.24
CA PHE A 313 -3.05 -0.81 19.90
C PHE A 313 -4.07 -1.25 20.97
N PRO A 314 -4.12 -0.56 22.12
CA PRO A 314 -4.92 -0.96 23.28
C PRO A 314 -6.44 -0.92 23.07
N ARG A 315 -7.10 -1.72 23.92
CA ARG A 315 -8.53 -1.79 24.22
C ARG A 315 -9.23 -0.42 24.18
N ILE A 316 -10.33 -0.36 23.41
CA ILE A 316 -11.52 0.51 23.53
C ILE A 316 -11.78 1.47 22.34
N GLY A 317 -11.05 1.43 21.21
CA GLY A 317 -11.36 2.31 20.05
C GLY A 317 -11.44 1.63 18.69
N GLN A 318 -12.19 2.21 17.74
CA GLN A 318 -12.23 1.70 16.36
C GLN A 318 -10.90 2.01 15.67
N MET A 319 -10.16 0.97 15.29
CA MET A 319 -9.02 1.12 14.41
C MET A 319 -9.38 0.52 13.06
N ASP A 320 -9.28 1.29 11.99
CA ASP A 320 -9.67 0.83 10.66
C ASP A 320 -8.65 1.26 9.61
N ASP A 321 -8.43 0.43 8.61
CA ASP A 321 -7.49 0.69 7.52
C ASP A 321 -6.05 0.96 8.01
N ILE A 322 -5.51 0.02 8.80
CA ILE A 322 -4.13 0.07 9.30
C ILE A 322 -3.22 -0.74 8.37
N HIS A 323 -2.16 -0.11 7.86
CA HIS A 323 -1.33 -0.64 6.80
C HIS A 323 0.15 -0.67 7.16
N PHE A 324 0.79 -1.81 6.94
CA PHE A 324 2.24 -1.98 6.91
C PHE A 324 2.63 -2.50 5.53
N GLU A 325 3.47 -1.74 4.82
CA GLU A 325 3.87 -2.07 3.44
C GLU A 325 5.36 -1.86 3.22
N ASP A 326 6.02 -2.85 2.63
CA ASP A 326 7.46 -2.79 2.31
C ASP A 326 8.37 -2.47 3.53
N CYS A 327 7.88 -2.80 4.74
CA CYS A 327 8.57 -2.53 5.99
C CYS A 327 9.54 -3.65 6.38
N TYR A 328 10.56 -3.32 7.17
CA TYR A 328 11.51 -4.27 7.71
C TYR A 328 11.55 -4.20 9.24
N PHE A 329 11.14 -5.28 9.89
CA PHE A 329 11.17 -5.43 11.34
C PHE A 329 12.31 -6.37 11.70
N HIS A 330 13.26 -5.92 12.51
CA HIS A 330 14.31 -6.83 12.98
C HIS A 330 14.86 -6.50 14.35
N ASP A 331 15.38 -7.54 15.01
CA ASP A 331 15.95 -7.44 16.37
C ASP A 331 14.92 -6.82 17.34
N ILE A 332 13.73 -7.39 17.32
CA ILE A 332 12.60 -7.04 18.19
C ILE A 332 12.46 -8.17 19.20
N ALA A 333 12.74 -7.93 20.47
CA ALA A 333 12.86 -8.98 21.48
C ALA A 333 11.51 -9.59 21.92
N ASP A 334 10.40 -8.96 21.54
CA ASP A 334 9.06 -9.25 22.04
C ASP A 334 8.03 -9.15 20.87
N ARG A 335 6.74 -8.95 21.16
CA ARG A 335 5.69 -8.88 20.13
C ARG A 335 5.91 -7.68 19.21
N CYS A 336 5.92 -7.93 17.92
CA CYS A 336 6.07 -6.88 16.92
C CYS A 336 4.77 -6.09 16.78
N ILE A 337 3.72 -6.74 16.29
CA ILE A 337 2.41 -6.11 16.09
C ILE A 337 1.43 -6.73 17.07
N TYR A 338 0.89 -5.90 17.98
CA TYR A 338 -0.10 -6.33 18.94
C TYR A 338 -1.35 -5.47 18.85
N ALA A 339 -2.40 -6.05 18.27
CA ALA A 339 -3.68 -5.40 18.03
C ALA A 339 -4.79 -6.15 18.77
N VAL A 340 -4.87 -6.01 20.09
CA VAL A 340 -5.88 -6.72 20.87
C VAL A 340 -7.06 -5.82 21.20
N ASN A 341 -8.15 -6.00 20.46
CA ASN A 341 -9.46 -5.55 20.89
C ASN A 341 -10.08 -6.60 21.81
N THR A 342 -10.65 -6.17 22.91
CA THR A 342 -11.15 -7.08 23.96
C THR A 342 -12.35 -6.49 24.68
N GLY A 343 -12.95 -5.44 24.11
CA GLY A 343 -14.29 -4.99 24.47
C GLY A 343 -15.33 -5.93 23.89
N ALA A 344 -16.50 -6.01 24.54
CA ALA A 344 -17.64 -6.80 24.07
C ALA A 344 -18.28 -6.23 22.78
N GLN A 345 -17.90 -5.02 22.36
CA GLN A 345 -18.35 -4.44 21.11
C GLN A 345 -17.35 -4.76 20.01
N LEU A 346 -17.81 -5.47 18.98
CA LEU A 346 -17.06 -5.81 17.78
C LEU A 346 -16.63 -4.54 17.02
N LEU A 347 -15.45 -4.01 17.32
CA LEU A 347 -14.90 -2.90 16.56
C LEU A 347 -14.27 -3.46 15.29
N ARG A 348 -14.79 -3.03 14.15
CA ARG A 348 -14.46 -3.53 12.80
C ARG A 348 -13.25 -2.77 12.28
N GLY A 349 -12.11 -3.43 12.22
CA GLY A 349 -10.90 -2.84 11.66
C GLY A 349 -10.31 -3.67 10.56
N ASN A 350 -10.15 -3.08 9.37
CA ASN A 350 -9.39 -3.68 8.27
C ASN A 350 -7.88 -3.48 8.50
N TRP A 351 -7.11 -4.55 8.36
CA TRP A 351 -5.65 -4.51 8.54
C TRP A 351 -4.96 -5.11 7.31
N CYS A 352 -3.89 -4.48 6.86
CA CYS A 352 -3.09 -4.97 5.75
C CYS A 352 -1.60 -4.98 6.13
N ILE A 353 -0.97 -6.15 6.12
CA ILE A 353 0.46 -6.34 6.28
C ILE A 353 0.97 -6.98 5.01
N ARG A 354 1.69 -6.23 4.17
CA ARG A 354 2.11 -6.71 2.85
C ARG A 354 3.55 -6.41 2.52
N ASN A 355 4.22 -7.36 1.86
CA ASN A 355 5.60 -7.23 1.40
C ASN A 355 6.60 -6.83 2.51
N CYS A 356 6.28 -7.14 3.77
CA CYS A 356 7.14 -6.84 4.90
C CYS A 356 8.12 -7.99 5.15
N ARG A 357 9.25 -7.67 5.78
CA ARG A 357 10.22 -8.65 6.25
C ARG A 357 10.32 -8.60 7.78
N PHE A 358 10.28 -9.76 8.41
CA PHE A 358 10.41 -9.93 9.85
C PHE A 358 11.62 -10.83 10.12
N LYS A 359 12.62 -10.34 10.85
CA LYS A 359 13.85 -11.08 11.13
C LYS A 359 14.27 -10.99 12.59
N ASN A 360 14.54 -12.11 13.26
CA ASN A 360 14.91 -12.12 14.69
C ASN A 360 13.86 -11.38 15.55
N VAL A 361 12.59 -11.72 15.31
CA VAL A 361 11.47 -11.10 16.01
C VAL A 361 10.95 -12.10 17.04
N ASN A 362 10.79 -11.64 18.28
CA ASN A 362 10.23 -12.37 19.41
C ASN A 362 11.01 -13.65 19.77
N THR A 363 12.35 -13.64 19.83
CA THR A 363 13.14 -14.86 20.09
C THR A 363 13.06 -15.39 21.54
N ASN A 364 12.14 -14.88 22.37
CA ASN A 364 11.99 -15.29 23.76
C ASN A 364 10.68 -16.06 23.95
N LYS A 365 10.81 -17.37 24.24
CA LYS A 365 9.68 -18.30 24.39
C LYS A 365 8.61 -17.87 25.41
N ASN A 366 8.95 -16.97 26.34
CA ASN A 366 8.07 -16.60 27.45
C ASN A 366 7.19 -15.36 27.20
N VAL A 367 7.36 -14.63 26.09
CA VAL A 367 6.70 -13.32 25.87
C VAL A 367 5.50 -13.34 24.92
N GLY A 368 5.20 -14.48 24.28
CA GLY A 368 3.98 -14.68 23.49
C GLY A 368 4.25 -14.66 21.99
N GLU A 369 3.35 -14.07 21.20
CA GLU A 369 3.26 -14.24 19.73
C GLU A 369 3.80 -13.02 18.96
N THR A 370 4.41 -13.21 17.78
CA THR A 370 5.08 -12.11 17.03
C THR A 370 4.10 -11.08 16.48
N ASN A 371 3.09 -11.55 15.75
CA ASN A 371 2.00 -10.72 15.25
C ASN A 371 0.72 -11.27 15.86
N ASN A 372 0.26 -10.65 16.94
CA ASN A 372 -1.00 -11.00 17.57
C ASN A 372 -2.04 -9.95 17.19
N ILE A 373 -2.94 -10.33 16.29
CA ILE A 373 -4.09 -9.51 15.93
C ILE A 373 -5.29 -10.13 16.63
N GLY A 374 -5.68 -9.53 17.75
CA GLY A 374 -6.67 -9.99 18.71
C GLY A 374 -8.14 -9.91 18.24
N SER A 375 -9.00 -10.51 19.06
CA SER A 375 -10.40 -10.80 18.73
C SER A 375 -11.20 -9.54 18.38
N GLY A 376 -12.11 -9.67 17.40
CA GLY A 376 -12.96 -8.58 16.93
C GLY A 376 -12.45 -7.87 15.66
N THR A 377 -11.21 -8.13 15.24
CA THR A 377 -10.68 -7.62 13.97
C THR A 377 -11.41 -8.25 12.77
N ARG A 378 -11.73 -7.45 11.74
CA ARG A 378 -12.44 -7.90 10.53
C ARG A 378 -11.59 -7.66 9.31
N LEU A 379 -11.39 -8.68 8.49
CA LEU A 379 -10.59 -8.60 7.26
C LEU A 379 -9.14 -8.20 7.54
N VAL A 380 -8.38 -9.16 8.04
CA VAL A 380 -6.92 -9.05 8.13
C VAL A 380 -6.32 -9.66 6.86
N LEU A 381 -5.55 -8.88 6.11
CA LEU A 381 -4.77 -9.36 4.96
C LEU A 381 -3.28 -9.39 5.32
N VAL A 382 -2.69 -10.59 5.31
CA VAL A 382 -1.25 -10.81 5.44
C VAL A 382 -0.73 -11.41 4.14
N GLU A 383 -0.03 -10.62 3.33
CA GLU A 383 0.35 -10.99 1.97
C GLU A 383 1.83 -10.76 1.62
N GLY A 384 2.48 -11.74 1.00
CA GLY A 384 3.78 -11.51 0.37
C GLY A 384 4.91 -11.20 1.36
N ASN A 385 4.74 -11.52 2.64
CA ASN A 385 5.73 -11.24 3.68
C ASN A 385 6.79 -12.34 3.78
N GLU A 386 7.95 -11.99 4.32
CA GLU A 386 9.05 -12.90 4.65
C GLU A 386 9.27 -12.93 6.17
N PHE A 387 9.23 -14.13 6.76
CA PHE A 387 9.49 -14.37 8.17
C PHE A 387 10.73 -15.26 8.33
N ASP A 388 11.78 -14.73 8.96
CA ASP A 388 13.04 -15.42 9.21
C ASP A 388 13.36 -15.39 10.71
N THR A 389 13.44 -16.56 11.34
CA THR A 389 13.78 -16.69 12.77
C THR A 389 12.81 -15.90 13.64
N VAL A 390 11.55 -16.34 13.61
CA VAL A 390 10.41 -15.69 14.26
C VAL A 390 9.69 -16.71 15.14
N TYR A 391 9.33 -16.31 16.36
CA TYR A 391 8.55 -17.14 17.28
C TYR A 391 7.05 -16.84 17.11
N ASP A 392 6.24 -17.85 16.79
CA ASP A 392 4.80 -17.70 16.49
C ASP A 392 4.55 -16.55 15.49
N ALA A 393 4.97 -16.77 14.24
CA ALA A 393 5.14 -15.68 13.26
C ALA A 393 3.85 -14.93 12.95
N ILE A 394 2.73 -15.66 12.90
CA ILE A 394 1.41 -15.05 12.80
C ILE A 394 0.45 -15.75 13.76
N ASP A 395 -0.16 -14.98 14.65
CA ASP A 395 -1.25 -15.42 15.51
C ASP A 395 -2.46 -14.48 15.35
N MET A 396 -3.53 -14.99 14.76
CA MET A 396 -4.68 -14.16 14.43
C MET A 396 -5.95 -14.67 15.09
N TYR A 397 -6.68 -13.69 15.63
CA TYR A 397 -7.95 -13.76 16.30
C TYR A 397 -8.88 -12.81 15.52
N GLY A 398 -9.89 -13.31 14.82
CA GLY A 398 -10.74 -12.43 14.01
C GLY A 398 -11.55 -13.16 12.95
N ASP A 399 -12.38 -12.41 12.22
CA ASP A 399 -13.22 -12.96 11.15
C ASP A 399 -13.61 -11.85 10.14
N PRO A 400 -13.25 -11.94 8.83
CA PRO A 400 -12.42 -12.97 8.17
C PRO A 400 -10.92 -12.66 8.20
N ILE A 401 -10.08 -13.68 7.99
CA ILE A 401 -8.61 -13.57 7.92
C ILE A 401 -8.07 -14.16 6.60
N ILE A 402 -7.15 -13.47 5.93
CA ILE A 402 -6.52 -13.92 4.68
C ILE A 402 -5.00 -13.88 4.83
N VAL A 403 -4.36 -15.05 4.74
CA VAL A 403 -2.91 -15.24 4.75
C VAL A 403 -2.49 -15.82 3.42
N ARG A 404 -1.83 -15.05 2.57
CA ARG A 404 -1.47 -15.51 1.23
C ARG A 404 -0.06 -15.20 0.77
N ASN A 405 0.54 -16.12 0.04
CA ASN A 405 1.83 -15.91 -0.64
C ASN A 405 2.98 -15.49 0.30
N ASN A 406 2.93 -15.82 1.59
CA ASN A 406 3.99 -15.51 2.54
C ASN A 406 5.06 -16.61 2.54
N THR A 407 6.28 -16.27 2.96
CA THR A 407 7.40 -17.21 3.11
C THR A 407 7.92 -17.22 4.54
N PHE A 408 8.08 -18.40 5.13
CA PHE A 408 8.57 -18.63 6.50
C PHE A 408 9.82 -19.52 6.45
N HIS A 409 10.93 -19.08 7.03
CA HIS A 409 12.26 -19.68 6.83
C HIS A 409 12.83 -20.44 8.03
N SER A 410 12.31 -20.29 9.25
CA SER A 410 12.87 -20.92 10.47
C SER A 410 12.09 -20.51 11.72
N GLY A 411 10.81 -20.91 11.82
CA GLY A 411 10.06 -20.71 13.07
C GLY A 411 10.73 -21.43 14.25
N GLU A 412 10.67 -20.86 15.45
CA GLU A 412 10.99 -21.61 16.68
C GLU A 412 9.78 -22.43 17.19
N GLU A 413 8.56 -21.99 16.87
CA GLU A 413 7.27 -22.62 17.20
C GLU A 413 6.36 -22.63 15.95
N ASP A 414 5.07 -22.31 16.07
CA ASP A 414 4.12 -22.41 14.97
C ASP A 414 4.32 -21.27 13.96
N ASN A 415 4.31 -21.56 12.67
CA ASN A 415 4.51 -20.51 11.66
C ASN A 415 3.24 -19.68 11.46
N ILE A 416 2.10 -20.37 11.27
CA ILE A 416 0.79 -19.74 11.12
C ILE A 416 -0.15 -20.36 12.13
N THR A 417 -0.67 -19.54 13.03
CA THR A 417 -1.61 -19.95 14.06
C THR A 417 -2.89 -19.14 13.92
N LEU A 418 -4.01 -19.83 13.73
CA LEU A 418 -5.33 -19.21 13.72
C LEU A 418 -6.08 -19.69 14.96
N LYS A 419 -6.37 -18.76 15.88
CA LYS A 419 -6.92 -19.06 17.20
C LYS A 419 -8.25 -18.34 17.46
N ASN A 420 -9.01 -18.88 18.41
CA ASN A 420 -9.94 -18.11 19.26
C ASN A 420 -11.16 -17.48 18.55
N GLY A 421 -11.78 -18.19 17.61
CA GLY A 421 -13.17 -17.91 17.27
C GLY A 421 -14.05 -18.13 18.51
N SER A 422 -15.01 -17.26 18.78
CA SER A 422 -16.07 -17.62 19.73
C SER A 422 -17.15 -18.41 18.99
N GLU A 423 -18.04 -19.12 19.70
CA GLU A 423 -19.20 -19.75 19.03
C GLU A 423 -20.09 -18.72 18.32
N GLU A 424 -20.13 -17.49 18.84
CA GLU A 424 -20.87 -16.38 18.26
C GLU A 424 -20.20 -15.83 16.99
N TYR A 425 -18.87 -15.88 16.94
CA TYR A 425 -18.02 -15.39 15.86
C TYR A 425 -16.96 -16.43 15.48
N PRO A 426 -17.38 -17.51 14.80
CA PRO A 426 -16.45 -18.55 14.41
C PRO A 426 -15.45 -17.98 13.40
N LEU A 427 -14.19 -18.38 13.55
CA LEU A 427 -13.12 -17.95 12.65
C LEU A 427 -13.43 -18.40 11.22
N THR A 428 -13.56 -17.45 10.28
CA THR A 428 -13.49 -17.74 8.84
C THR A 428 -12.16 -17.24 8.30
N GLY A 429 -11.54 -17.97 7.38
CA GLY A 429 -10.27 -17.54 6.84
C GLY A 429 -9.77 -18.32 5.64
N ILE A 430 -8.77 -17.75 4.98
CA ILE A 430 -8.12 -18.31 3.79
C ILE A 430 -6.61 -18.29 4.02
N VAL A 431 -5.98 -19.46 4.05
CA VAL A 431 -4.53 -19.64 4.08
C VAL A 431 -4.11 -20.26 2.75
N ILE A 432 -3.55 -19.45 1.83
CA ILE A 432 -3.31 -19.89 0.46
C ILE A 432 -1.94 -19.53 -0.11
N GLY A 433 -1.27 -20.46 -0.79
CA GLY A 433 -0.04 -20.16 -1.54
C GLY A 433 1.18 -19.84 -0.66
N ASN A 434 1.14 -20.15 0.64
CA ASN A 434 2.25 -19.86 1.55
C ASN A 434 3.34 -20.92 1.42
N LYS A 435 4.59 -20.52 1.68
CA LYS A 435 5.77 -21.40 1.72
C LYS A 435 6.31 -21.44 3.14
N VAL A 436 6.15 -22.57 3.81
CA VAL A 436 6.54 -22.76 5.20
C VAL A 436 7.71 -23.73 5.28
N THR A 437 8.81 -23.33 5.92
CA THR A 437 9.98 -24.18 6.19
C THR A 437 10.49 -23.95 7.61
N GLY A 438 10.73 -25.02 8.38
CA GLY A 438 11.09 -24.91 9.81
C GLY A 438 9.89 -24.65 10.71
N GLY A 439 10.10 -24.35 12.00
CA GLY A 439 9.02 -24.24 12.99
C GLY A 439 8.74 -25.53 13.74
N TYR A 440 7.91 -25.44 14.78
CA TYR A 440 7.19 -26.56 15.37
C TYR A 440 6.06 -26.96 14.40
N SER A 441 4.92 -26.27 14.34
CA SER A 441 3.88 -26.58 13.33
C SER A 441 3.93 -25.67 12.11
N GLY A 442 3.50 -26.20 10.97
CA GLY A 442 3.32 -25.39 9.75
C GLY A 442 2.13 -24.44 9.87
N ILE A 443 0.93 -25.00 9.86
CA ILE A 443 -0.33 -24.27 10.05
C ILE A 443 -1.09 -24.91 11.22
N ASN A 444 -1.31 -24.16 12.30
CA ASN A 444 -2.05 -24.59 13.46
C ASN A 444 -3.41 -23.86 13.55
N ILE A 445 -4.48 -24.62 13.70
CA ILE A 445 -5.84 -24.10 13.83
C ILE A 445 -6.37 -24.52 15.19
N ALA A 446 -6.61 -23.57 16.09
CA ALA A 446 -7.13 -23.87 17.41
C ALA A 446 -8.46 -23.13 17.66
N GLN A 447 -9.49 -23.90 18.08
CA GLN A 447 -10.85 -23.43 18.42
C GLN A 447 -11.83 -23.27 17.23
N PRO A 448 -13.13 -22.90 17.45
CA PRO A 448 -14.17 -23.12 16.46
C PRO A 448 -13.97 -22.23 15.23
N THR A 449 -13.82 -22.90 14.09
CA THR A 449 -13.86 -22.28 12.78
C THR A 449 -15.21 -22.49 12.12
N LYS A 450 -15.51 -21.66 11.13
CA LYS A 450 -16.58 -21.86 10.16
C LYS A 450 -16.05 -21.46 8.79
N TRP A 451 -15.92 -22.42 7.88
CA TRP A 451 -15.47 -22.17 6.50
C TRP A 451 -14.02 -21.66 6.41
N LEU A 452 -13.09 -22.47 6.94
CA LEU A 452 -11.67 -22.26 6.74
C LEU A 452 -11.21 -22.89 5.40
N VAL A 453 -10.40 -22.18 4.61
CA VAL A 453 -9.75 -22.73 3.41
C VAL A 453 -8.24 -22.72 3.60
N ILE A 454 -7.62 -23.90 3.54
CA ILE A 454 -6.17 -24.08 3.52
C ILE A 454 -5.80 -24.67 2.16
N ALA A 455 -5.27 -23.86 1.25
CA ALA A 455 -5.08 -24.29 -0.14
C ALA A 455 -3.70 -23.98 -0.72
N ASN A 456 -3.18 -24.86 -1.57
CA ASN A 456 -1.97 -24.59 -2.37
C ASN A 456 -0.74 -24.12 -1.56
N ASN A 457 -0.64 -24.52 -0.28
CA ASN A 457 0.52 -24.19 0.54
C ASN A 457 1.62 -25.25 0.33
N ILE A 458 2.88 -24.83 0.44
CA ILE A 458 4.05 -25.71 0.44
C ILE A 458 4.62 -25.68 1.85
N ILE A 459 4.47 -26.77 2.60
CA ILE A 459 4.90 -26.89 3.98
C ILE A 459 5.95 -27.98 4.04
N ARG A 460 7.16 -27.67 4.52
CA ARG A 460 8.23 -28.65 4.58
C ARG A 460 9.12 -28.51 5.80
N LYS A 461 9.71 -29.60 6.27
CA LYS A 461 10.77 -29.55 7.31
C LYS A 461 10.35 -28.80 8.58
N VAL A 462 9.10 -28.96 8.99
CA VAL A 462 8.62 -28.44 10.28
C VAL A 462 8.77 -29.54 11.34
N GLY A 463 9.05 -29.20 12.60
CA GLY A 463 9.32 -30.16 13.68
C GLY A 463 8.09 -30.93 14.17
N GLY A 464 6.91 -30.40 13.94
CA GLY A 464 5.59 -30.91 14.30
C GLY A 464 4.74 -31.19 13.07
N CYS A 465 3.43 -30.94 13.14
CA CYS A 465 2.53 -31.24 12.03
C CYS A 465 2.65 -30.21 10.91
N GLY A 466 2.53 -30.64 9.65
CA GLY A 466 2.39 -29.73 8.53
C GLY A 466 1.13 -28.86 8.68
N VAL A 467 -0.02 -29.50 8.90
CA VAL A 467 -1.28 -28.85 9.29
C VAL A 467 -1.82 -29.51 10.56
N GLN A 468 -2.12 -28.71 11.58
CA GLN A 468 -2.71 -29.16 12.83
C GLN A 468 -4.10 -28.53 13.01
N LEU A 469 -5.09 -29.38 13.26
CA LEU A 469 -6.46 -29.02 13.61
C LEU A 469 -6.67 -29.37 15.09
N VAL A 470 -6.48 -28.41 15.97
CA VAL A 470 -6.66 -28.57 17.42
C VAL A 470 -8.09 -28.19 17.78
N ASN A 471 -8.86 -29.18 18.20
CA ASN A 471 -10.23 -28.96 18.63
C ASN A 471 -10.24 -28.40 20.05
N GLY A 472 -10.61 -27.13 20.19
CA GLY A 472 -10.97 -26.55 21.48
C GLY A 472 -12.37 -27.00 21.93
N ILE A 473 -12.86 -26.43 23.03
CA ILE A 473 -14.16 -26.78 23.66
C ILE A 473 -15.41 -26.67 22.76
N SER A 474 -15.35 -26.02 21.59
CA SER A 474 -16.52 -25.64 20.79
C SER A 474 -16.64 -26.31 19.41
N GLY A 475 -15.71 -27.18 19.01
CA GLY A 475 -15.79 -27.90 17.73
C GLY A 475 -15.32 -27.11 16.52
N LEU A 476 -14.44 -27.70 15.70
CA LEU A 476 -14.08 -27.20 14.37
C LEU A 476 -15.18 -27.56 13.36
N LYS A 477 -15.71 -26.57 12.63
CA LYS A 477 -16.80 -26.78 11.65
C LYS A 477 -16.40 -26.21 10.28
N GLY A 478 -16.52 -27.01 9.22
CA GLY A 478 -16.32 -26.55 7.85
C GLY A 478 -14.89 -26.11 7.57
N ALA A 479 -14.00 -27.04 7.21
CA ALA A 479 -12.66 -26.72 6.72
C ALA A 479 -12.39 -27.43 5.39
N LEU A 480 -11.81 -26.72 4.43
CA LEU A 480 -11.39 -27.22 3.14
C LEU A 480 -9.86 -27.17 3.07
N ILE A 481 -9.22 -28.33 3.06
CA ILE A 481 -7.76 -28.48 2.98
C ILE A 481 -7.43 -29.13 1.63
N ILE A 482 -6.96 -28.34 0.67
CA ILE A 482 -6.86 -28.76 -0.74
C ILE A 482 -5.59 -28.32 -1.46
N GLY A 483 -5.00 -29.20 -2.29
CA GLY A 483 -3.89 -28.80 -3.15
C GLY A 483 -2.58 -28.47 -2.42
N ASN A 484 -2.45 -28.83 -1.14
CA ASN A 484 -1.24 -28.54 -0.37
C ASN A 484 -0.15 -29.59 -0.64
N ILE A 485 1.11 -29.17 -0.58
CA ILE A 485 2.29 -30.04 -0.61
C ILE A 485 2.90 -30.02 0.79
N ILE A 486 2.89 -31.14 1.48
CA ILE A 486 3.40 -31.30 2.85
C ILE A 486 4.52 -32.33 2.81
N SER A 487 5.75 -31.94 3.15
CA SER A 487 6.90 -32.86 3.10
C SER A 487 7.81 -32.80 4.32
N ASP A 488 8.36 -33.93 4.74
CA ASP A 488 9.45 -34.03 5.72
C ASP A 488 9.14 -33.27 7.03
N CYS A 489 7.87 -33.27 7.44
CA CYS A 489 7.43 -32.64 8.69
C CYS A 489 7.56 -33.65 9.86
N GLY A 490 7.32 -33.19 11.09
CA GLY A 490 7.40 -33.99 12.31
C GLY A 490 8.82 -34.39 12.76
N GLN A 491 9.81 -33.56 12.45
CA GLN A 491 11.23 -33.82 12.77
C GLN A 491 11.54 -33.92 14.28
N SER A 492 10.62 -33.51 15.16
CA SER A 492 10.78 -33.61 16.61
C SER A 492 10.41 -35.00 17.11
N ALA A 493 11.27 -35.62 17.91
CA ALA A 493 11.01 -36.93 18.53
C ALA A 493 9.76 -36.97 19.45
N ALA A 494 9.22 -35.81 19.82
CA ALA A 494 7.99 -35.67 20.61
C ALA A 494 6.72 -35.51 19.75
N SER A 495 6.87 -35.20 18.46
CA SER A 495 5.78 -35.10 17.50
C SER A 495 5.46 -36.49 16.95
N CYS A 496 4.18 -36.84 16.93
CA CYS A 496 3.72 -38.16 16.48
C CYS A 496 3.09 -38.14 15.09
N THR A 497 3.16 -37.03 14.33
CA THR A 497 2.53 -36.94 12.99
C THR A 497 3.15 -35.93 12.03
N ASP A 498 3.41 -36.37 10.79
CA ASP A 498 4.22 -35.64 9.78
C ASP A 498 3.40 -34.98 8.66
N GLY A 499 2.06 -34.96 8.76
CA GLY A 499 1.20 -34.50 7.67
C GLY A 499 0.09 -33.56 8.14
N ILE A 500 -1.14 -34.06 8.07
CA ILE A 500 -2.34 -33.37 8.58
C ILE A 500 -2.80 -34.11 9.82
N ARG A 501 -2.82 -33.42 10.97
CA ARG A 501 -3.28 -33.96 12.24
C ARG A 501 -4.54 -33.25 12.68
N SER A 502 -5.55 -34.00 13.08
CA SER A 502 -6.63 -33.47 13.92
C SER A 502 -6.53 -34.05 15.32
N THR A 503 -6.53 -33.18 16.33
CA THR A 503 -6.58 -33.59 17.73
C THR A 503 -7.92 -33.15 18.29
N ALA A 504 -8.78 -34.10 18.66
CA ALA A 504 -10.02 -33.80 19.35
C ALA A 504 -9.90 -34.12 20.84
N VAL A 505 -10.20 -33.13 21.68
CA VAL A 505 -10.47 -33.40 23.10
C VAL A 505 -11.81 -34.14 23.22
N SER A 506 -11.96 -34.99 24.24
CA SER A 506 -13.16 -35.82 24.47
C SER A 506 -14.44 -34.97 24.40
N ASP A 507 -15.49 -35.52 23.79
CA ASP A 507 -16.82 -34.91 23.61
C ASP A 507 -16.92 -33.76 22.59
N VAL A 508 -15.89 -33.49 21.78
CA VAL A 508 -15.95 -32.45 20.74
C VAL A 508 -16.03 -33.04 19.34
N THR A 509 -16.92 -32.48 18.51
CA THR A 509 -17.14 -32.92 17.12
C THR A 509 -16.34 -32.09 16.11
N LEU A 510 -15.63 -32.77 15.20
CA LEU A 510 -15.09 -32.22 13.96
C LEU A 510 -16.15 -32.42 12.87
N ASN A 511 -16.73 -31.34 12.33
CA ASN A 511 -17.85 -31.43 11.38
C ASN A 511 -17.55 -30.77 10.03
N GLY A 512 -17.73 -31.48 8.92
CA GLY A 512 -17.62 -30.87 7.59
C GLY A 512 -16.18 -30.57 7.17
N ILE A 513 -15.24 -31.45 7.51
CA ILE A 513 -13.83 -31.30 7.14
C ILE A 513 -13.57 -32.04 5.81
N TYR A 514 -13.14 -31.31 4.79
CA TYR A 514 -12.84 -31.85 3.46
C TYR A 514 -11.34 -31.75 3.19
N ILE A 515 -10.67 -32.89 3.05
CA ILE A 515 -9.23 -32.98 2.78
C ILE A 515 -9.06 -33.70 1.43
N ALA A 516 -8.62 -33.00 0.38
CA ALA A 516 -8.50 -33.58 -0.96
C ALA A 516 -7.34 -32.99 -1.75
N ASP A 517 -6.86 -33.69 -2.78
CA ASP A 517 -5.84 -33.21 -3.72
C ASP A 517 -4.54 -32.72 -3.05
N ASN A 518 -4.23 -33.19 -1.84
CA ASN A 518 -2.98 -32.87 -1.17
C ASN A 518 -1.91 -33.92 -1.52
N ILE A 519 -0.64 -33.50 -1.55
CA ILE A 519 0.53 -34.35 -1.68
C ILE A 519 1.24 -34.36 -0.33
N ILE A 520 1.24 -35.49 0.36
CA ILE A 520 1.86 -35.66 1.67
C ILE A 520 2.92 -36.74 1.55
N PHE A 521 4.18 -36.41 1.81
CA PHE A 521 5.25 -37.41 1.78
C PHE A 521 6.30 -37.16 2.84
N ASP A 522 6.95 -38.23 3.27
CA ASP A 522 8.08 -38.14 4.19
C ASP A 522 9.22 -39.01 3.65
N ASP A 523 10.35 -38.38 3.36
CA ASP A 523 11.56 -39.04 2.89
C ASP A 523 12.67 -39.16 3.97
N GLN A 524 12.33 -38.87 5.23
CA GLN A 524 13.29 -38.86 6.33
C GLN A 524 13.88 -40.25 6.64
N ASP A 525 15.17 -40.24 7.00
CA ASP A 525 15.94 -41.39 7.46
C ASP A 525 16.60 -41.06 8.83
N PRO A 526 16.22 -41.73 9.94
CA PRO A 526 15.22 -42.80 10.03
C PRO A 526 13.77 -42.26 9.91
N PRO A 527 12.81 -43.08 9.46
CA PRO A 527 11.41 -42.68 9.39
C PRO A 527 10.87 -42.26 10.76
N THR A 528 10.26 -41.07 10.82
CA THR A 528 9.55 -40.57 11.99
C THR A 528 8.14 -41.20 12.07
N GLN A 529 7.49 -41.07 13.24
CA GLN A 529 6.24 -41.79 13.54
C GLN A 529 5.03 -41.18 12.80
N ARG A 530 4.13 -42.04 12.31
CA ARG A 530 2.83 -41.76 11.62
C ARG A 530 2.87 -40.60 10.61
N TYR A 531 3.01 -40.91 9.33
CA TYR A 531 2.88 -39.95 8.23
C TYR A 531 1.46 -39.95 7.64
N GLY A 532 1.07 -38.89 6.94
CA GLY A 532 -0.21 -38.80 6.22
C GLY A 532 -1.29 -37.99 6.95
N VAL A 533 -2.51 -38.51 6.98
CA VAL A 533 -3.64 -37.89 7.70
C VAL A 533 -3.93 -38.69 8.96
N CYS A 534 -3.89 -38.02 10.11
CA CYS A 534 -4.05 -38.65 11.41
C CYS A 534 -5.13 -37.92 12.22
N ALA A 535 -5.97 -38.71 12.88
CA ALA A 535 -6.98 -38.24 13.80
C ALA A 535 -6.70 -38.83 15.19
N ASP A 536 -6.33 -37.97 16.13
CA ASP A 536 -6.01 -38.32 17.52
C ASP A 536 -7.15 -37.89 18.46
N GLY A 537 -7.37 -38.70 19.50
CA GLY A 537 -8.35 -38.47 20.56
C GLY A 537 -9.72 -39.12 20.32
N ASP A 538 -10.57 -39.08 21.33
CA ASP A 538 -11.90 -39.73 21.35
C ASP A 538 -13.01 -38.86 20.73
N GLY A 539 -12.66 -37.81 19.99
CA GLY A 539 -13.66 -36.92 19.39
C GLY A 539 -14.40 -37.55 18.21
N HIS A 540 -15.61 -37.07 17.98
CA HIS A 540 -16.46 -37.53 16.89
C HIS A 540 -16.14 -36.79 15.58
N TYR A 541 -16.07 -37.53 14.47
CA TYR A 541 -15.87 -36.99 13.13
C TYR A 541 -17.19 -37.15 12.35
N VAL A 542 -17.76 -36.03 11.91
CA VAL A 542 -19.09 -36.00 11.27
C VAL A 542 -18.99 -35.26 9.94
N ASN A 543 -19.53 -35.82 8.85
CA ASN A 543 -19.42 -35.23 7.51
C ASN A 543 -17.97 -34.88 7.10
N CYS A 544 -17.00 -35.65 7.56
CA CYS A 544 -15.60 -35.49 7.15
C CYS A 544 -15.32 -36.36 5.93
N TRP A 545 -14.63 -35.80 4.94
CA TRP A 545 -14.32 -36.45 3.68
C TRP A 545 -12.83 -36.38 3.37
N LEU A 546 -12.30 -37.51 2.95
CA LEU A 546 -10.96 -37.63 2.38
C LEU A 546 -11.11 -37.92 0.89
N GLY A 547 -10.76 -36.94 0.06
CA GLY A 547 -10.72 -37.06 -1.40
C GLY A 547 -9.40 -37.62 -1.91
N THR A 548 -9.04 -37.24 -3.13
CA THR A 548 -7.86 -37.73 -3.86
C THR A 548 -6.54 -37.20 -3.28
N ASN A 549 -6.10 -37.72 -2.14
CA ASN A 549 -4.79 -37.36 -1.58
C ASN A 549 -3.72 -38.35 -2.03
N ILE A 550 -2.52 -37.84 -2.31
CA ILE A 550 -1.35 -38.64 -2.64
C ILE A 550 -0.48 -38.73 -1.38
N ILE A 551 -0.39 -39.92 -0.79
CA ILE A 551 0.36 -40.16 0.46
C ILE A 551 1.41 -41.24 0.23
N PHE A 552 2.70 -40.91 0.39
CA PHE A 552 3.80 -41.88 0.27
C PHE A 552 4.82 -41.69 1.40
N GLY A 553 5.32 -42.79 1.99
CA GLY A 553 6.29 -42.71 3.09
C GLY A 553 6.82 -44.06 3.54
N ASN A 554 7.88 -44.05 4.34
CA ASN A 554 8.64 -45.21 4.77
C ASN A 554 7.92 -45.95 5.93
N SER A 555 6.99 -46.84 5.56
CA SER A 555 6.41 -47.95 6.33
C SER A 555 6.18 -47.78 7.85
N ASN A 556 4.91 -47.57 8.26
CA ASN A 556 4.27 -48.33 9.38
C ASN A 556 2.79 -48.01 9.63
N ALA A 557 2.22 -46.93 9.09
CA ALA A 557 0.77 -46.74 8.92
C ALA A 557 0.55 -45.36 8.26
N PRO A 558 0.40 -45.25 6.92
CA PRO A 558 0.11 -43.97 6.25
C PRO A 558 -1.21 -43.34 6.70
N PHE A 559 -2.00 -44.07 7.47
CA PHE A 559 -3.38 -43.78 7.74
C PHE A 559 -3.81 -44.39 9.07
N SER A 560 -4.19 -43.54 10.02
CA SER A 560 -4.84 -43.95 11.26
C SER A 560 -6.09 -43.10 11.44
N LEU A 561 -7.19 -43.56 10.89
CA LEU A 561 -8.49 -42.92 11.06
C LEU A 561 -9.35 -43.65 12.09
N PRO A 562 -10.14 -42.91 12.88
CA PRO A 562 -11.26 -43.46 13.63
C PRO A 562 -12.24 -44.19 12.71
N SER A 563 -12.94 -45.20 13.24
CA SER A 563 -13.97 -45.98 12.53
C SER A 563 -15.08 -45.14 11.89
N ASP A 564 -15.23 -43.89 12.34
CA ASP A 564 -16.32 -42.98 11.98
C ASP A 564 -15.94 -42.04 10.83
N PHE A 565 -14.66 -42.00 10.43
CA PHE A 565 -14.30 -41.34 9.18
C PHE A 565 -14.85 -42.21 8.04
N GLY A 566 -15.80 -41.67 7.30
CA GLY A 566 -16.33 -42.31 6.10
C GLY A 566 -15.21 -42.48 5.09
N HIS A 567 -14.49 -43.60 5.17
CA HIS A 567 -13.56 -44.05 4.16
C HIS A 567 -14.38 -44.46 2.94
N LYS A 568 -14.82 -43.48 2.17
CA LYS A 568 -15.34 -43.73 0.85
C LYS A 568 -14.11 -43.92 -0.04
N ASP A 569 -13.47 -45.08 0.10
CA ASP A 569 -12.47 -45.55 -0.85
C ASP A 569 -13.04 -45.34 -2.24
N LEU A 570 -12.50 -44.36 -2.97
CA LEU A 570 -12.83 -44.15 -4.38
C LEU A 570 -12.16 -45.21 -5.27
N GLY A 571 -11.62 -46.28 -4.67
CA GLY A 571 -10.81 -47.32 -5.28
C GLY A 571 -11.31 -48.76 -5.06
N SER A 572 -12.61 -49.01 -5.20
CA SER A 572 -13.17 -50.23 -5.84
C SER A 572 -14.68 -50.07 -5.92
N ASP A 573 -15.30 -50.30 -7.08
CA ASP A 573 -16.77 -50.29 -7.24
C ASP A 573 -17.34 -51.44 -6.39
N PRO A 574 -17.83 -51.21 -5.16
CA PRO A 574 -17.67 -52.25 -4.16
C PRO A 574 -18.89 -53.15 -4.05
N TYR A 575 -19.75 -53.24 -5.07
CA TYR A 575 -20.87 -54.20 -5.12
C TYR A 575 -21.14 -54.61 -6.57
N ALA A 576 -20.35 -55.57 -7.06
CA ALA A 576 -20.53 -56.14 -8.39
C ALA A 576 -20.28 -57.66 -8.38
N ALA A 577 -21.19 -58.40 -9.02
CA ALA A 577 -21.04 -59.83 -9.23
C ALA A 577 -21.47 -60.21 -10.64
N ARG A 578 -20.84 -61.24 -11.19
CA ARG A 578 -21.27 -61.92 -12.41
C ARG A 578 -21.24 -63.42 -12.20
N ALA A 579 -22.42 -64.03 -12.20
CA ALA A 579 -22.59 -65.48 -12.11
C ALA A 579 -23.06 -66.06 -13.44
N TYR A 580 -22.71 -67.31 -13.72
CA TYR A 580 -23.02 -68.01 -14.95
C TYR A 580 -23.40 -69.47 -14.69
N LEU A 581 -24.08 -70.06 -15.66
CA LEU A 581 -24.44 -71.47 -15.67
C LEU A 581 -23.23 -72.30 -16.15
N SER A 582 -22.74 -73.25 -15.35
CA SER A 582 -21.57 -74.07 -15.65
C SER A 582 -21.88 -75.34 -16.45
N THR A 583 -23.10 -75.87 -16.30
CA THR A 583 -23.59 -77.09 -16.96
C THR A 583 -24.94 -76.85 -17.63
N ASP A 584 -25.14 -77.39 -18.83
CA ASP A 584 -26.38 -77.19 -19.60
C ASP A 584 -27.62 -77.55 -18.76
N GLN A 585 -28.64 -76.70 -18.82
CA GLN A 585 -29.85 -76.86 -18.02
C GLN A 585 -31.06 -77.08 -18.92
N THR A 586 -31.85 -78.11 -18.61
CA THR A 586 -33.13 -78.35 -19.31
C THR A 586 -34.22 -77.48 -18.70
N ILE A 587 -34.94 -76.76 -19.55
CA ILE A 587 -36.07 -75.89 -19.22
C ILE A 587 -37.34 -76.54 -19.77
N ALA A 588 -38.36 -76.66 -18.93
CA ALA A 588 -39.63 -77.23 -19.32
C ALA A 588 -40.50 -76.20 -20.04
N THR A 589 -41.24 -76.64 -21.06
CA THR A 589 -42.14 -75.74 -21.82
C THR A 589 -43.16 -75.06 -20.91
N ASP A 590 -43.45 -73.80 -21.21
CA ASP A 590 -44.42 -72.93 -20.53
C ASP A 590 -44.24 -72.77 -19.01
N THR A 591 -43.08 -73.14 -18.47
CA THR A 591 -42.76 -73.05 -17.05
C THR A 591 -41.65 -72.02 -16.82
N ASN A 592 -41.80 -71.17 -15.79
CA ASN A 592 -40.68 -70.33 -15.34
C ASN A 592 -39.73 -71.21 -14.51
N THR A 593 -38.55 -71.50 -15.04
CA THR A 593 -37.54 -72.32 -14.37
C THR A 593 -36.39 -71.43 -13.90
N LEU A 594 -35.99 -71.56 -12.63
CA LEU A 594 -34.83 -70.85 -12.08
C LEU A 594 -33.57 -71.29 -12.83
N VAL A 595 -32.79 -70.35 -13.34
CA VAL A 595 -31.51 -70.63 -13.98
C VAL A 595 -30.48 -70.94 -12.90
N ALA A 596 -29.88 -72.13 -12.94
CA ALA A 596 -28.97 -72.63 -11.93
C ALA A 596 -27.56 -72.03 -12.10
N LEU A 597 -27.43 -70.72 -11.94
CA LEU A 597 -26.15 -70.01 -11.98
C LEU A 597 -25.26 -70.49 -10.82
N ASP A 598 -24.37 -71.44 -11.11
CA ASP A 598 -23.63 -72.25 -10.14
C ASP A 598 -22.12 -71.99 -10.17
N ALA A 599 -21.68 -71.03 -10.98
CA ALA A 599 -20.30 -70.56 -11.03
C ALA A 599 -20.23 -69.03 -11.18
N GLU A 600 -19.09 -68.43 -10.82
CA GLU A 600 -18.85 -67.00 -10.84
C GLU A 600 -17.69 -66.62 -11.75
N SER A 601 -17.86 -65.56 -12.54
CA SER A 601 -16.73 -64.88 -13.20
C SER A 601 -16.01 -63.97 -12.21
N TYR A 602 -16.77 -63.29 -11.36
CA TYR A 602 -16.28 -62.52 -10.22
C TYR A 602 -17.45 -62.27 -9.27
N ASP A 603 -17.15 -62.22 -7.98
CA ASP A 603 -18.00 -61.62 -6.95
C ASP A 603 -17.09 -60.88 -5.99
N LEU A 604 -17.13 -59.55 -6.05
CA LEU A 604 -16.16 -58.74 -5.32
C LEU A 604 -16.43 -58.74 -3.79
N GLN A 605 -17.63 -59.15 -3.35
CA GLN A 605 -18.05 -59.09 -1.94
C GLN A 605 -18.90 -60.28 -1.49
N ASP A 606 -18.85 -61.40 -2.21
CA ASP A 606 -19.52 -62.66 -1.82
C ASP A 606 -21.04 -62.48 -1.58
N ASN A 607 -21.69 -61.71 -2.45
CA ASN A 607 -23.14 -61.43 -2.40
C ASN A 607 -23.98 -62.35 -3.30
N PHE A 608 -23.34 -63.09 -4.21
CA PHE A 608 -23.96 -64.11 -5.02
C PHE A 608 -23.77 -65.47 -4.36
N ASP A 609 -24.87 -66.19 -4.13
CA ASP A 609 -24.83 -67.53 -3.56
C ASP A 609 -25.05 -68.55 -4.68
N THR A 610 -23.98 -69.21 -5.12
CA THR A 610 -24.00 -70.25 -6.17
C THR A 610 -24.79 -71.49 -5.78
N SER A 611 -25.08 -71.72 -4.49
CA SER A 611 -25.89 -72.85 -4.03
C SER A 611 -27.40 -72.59 -4.11
N THR A 612 -27.80 -71.32 -4.01
CA THR A 612 -29.20 -70.88 -4.11
C THR A 612 -29.50 -70.07 -5.37
N HIS A 613 -28.47 -69.82 -6.19
CA HIS A 613 -28.49 -69.11 -7.47
C HIS A 613 -29.08 -67.69 -7.40
N LYS A 614 -28.77 -66.97 -6.32
CA LYS A 614 -29.33 -65.64 -6.04
C LYS A 614 -28.26 -64.62 -5.64
N TYR A 615 -28.48 -63.37 -6.02
CA TYR A 615 -27.71 -62.23 -5.53
C TYR A 615 -28.48 -61.54 -4.39
N VAL A 616 -27.85 -61.34 -3.23
CA VAL A 616 -28.43 -60.61 -2.10
C VAL A 616 -27.92 -59.17 -2.10
N VAL A 617 -28.83 -58.20 -2.19
CA VAL A 617 -28.50 -56.78 -2.24
C VAL A 617 -27.91 -56.32 -0.90
N PRO A 618 -26.65 -55.84 -0.87
CA PRO A 618 -25.98 -55.51 0.39
C PRO A 618 -26.38 -54.15 0.96
N TYR A 619 -26.84 -53.21 0.12
CA TYR A 619 -27.25 -51.86 0.51
C TYR A 619 -28.35 -51.32 -0.40
N ASP A 620 -29.19 -50.43 0.13
CA ASP A 620 -30.17 -49.67 -0.66
C ASP A 620 -29.49 -48.89 -1.80
N GLY A 621 -30.08 -48.89 -3.00
CA GLY A 621 -29.59 -48.06 -4.10
C GLY A 621 -30.12 -48.48 -5.48
N LEU A 622 -29.62 -47.78 -6.50
CA LEU A 622 -29.86 -48.12 -7.90
C LEU A 622 -28.84 -49.18 -8.35
N TYR A 623 -29.31 -50.24 -9.01
CA TYR A 623 -28.49 -51.33 -9.52
C TYR A 623 -28.73 -51.53 -11.01
N HIS A 624 -27.64 -51.62 -11.77
CA HIS A 624 -27.63 -52.13 -13.14
C HIS A 624 -27.66 -53.65 -13.11
N ILE A 625 -28.64 -54.23 -13.82
CA ILE A 625 -28.82 -55.67 -13.94
C ILE A 625 -28.80 -56.04 -15.42
N SER A 626 -27.86 -56.88 -15.79
CA SER A 626 -27.72 -57.41 -17.14
C SER A 626 -27.76 -58.94 -17.10
N ALA A 627 -28.59 -59.56 -17.93
CA ALA A 627 -28.70 -61.02 -17.96
C ALA A 627 -28.86 -61.53 -19.39
N VAL A 628 -28.34 -62.73 -19.65
CA VAL A 628 -28.46 -63.41 -20.93
C VAL A 628 -28.83 -64.86 -20.68
N VAL A 629 -29.78 -65.38 -21.45
CA VAL A 629 -30.15 -66.80 -21.47
C VAL A 629 -30.15 -67.28 -22.92
N TRP A 630 -29.35 -68.31 -23.21
CA TRP A 630 -29.18 -68.87 -24.55
C TRP A 630 -29.87 -70.22 -24.69
N PHE A 631 -30.92 -70.30 -25.50
CA PHE A 631 -31.67 -71.53 -25.76
C PHE A 631 -31.14 -72.25 -27.02
N GLU A 632 -30.92 -73.56 -26.92
CA GLU A 632 -30.50 -74.40 -28.02
C GLU A 632 -31.69 -75.09 -28.70
N GLY A 633 -31.72 -75.05 -30.04
CA GLY A 633 -32.63 -75.88 -30.83
C GLY A 633 -34.10 -75.46 -30.79
N ALA A 634 -34.40 -74.20 -30.50
CA ALA A 634 -35.78 -73.68 -30.53
C ALA A 634 -36.36 -73.81 -31.96
N SER A 635 -37.57 -74.36 -32.06
CA SER A 635 -38.31 -74.48 -33.32
C SER A 635 -38.77 -73.12 -33.85
N ASP A 636 -39.15 -73.10 -35.12
CA ASP A 636 -39.80 -71.93 -35.73
C ASP A 636 -41.00 -71.50 -34.88
N GLN A 637 -41.13 -70.18 -34.67
CA GLN A 637 -42.18 -69.54 -33.89
C GLN A 637 -42.15 -69.75 -32.38
N THR A 638 -41.15 -70.44 -31.82
CA THR A 638 -40.96 -70.54 -30.38
C THR A 638 -40.55 -69.19 -29.79
N THR A 639 -41.23 -68.79 -28.71
CA THR A 639 -40.85 -67.64 -27.91
C THR A 639 -40.00 -68.11 -26.74
N VAL A 640 -38.87 -67.47 -26.50
CA VAL A 640 -38.01 -67.68 -25.33
C VAL A 640 -37.94 -66.40 -24.51
N GLU A 641 -37.79 -66.55 -23.20
CA GLU A 641 -37.88 -65.46 -22.24
C GLU A 641 -36.76 -65.60 -21.19
N ALA A 642 -36.15 -64.47 -20.85
CA ALA A 642 -35.35 -64.29 -19.64
C ALA A 642 -36.13 -63.38 -18.68
N LYS A 643 -36.07 -63.65 -17.38
CA LYS A 643 -36.83 -62.92 -16.35
C LYS A 643 -36.00 -62.66 -15.11
N ILE A 644 -36.02 -61.42 -14.61
CA ILE A 644 -35.46 -61.04 -13.31
C ILE A 644 -36.58 -60.98 -12.27
N TYR A 645 -36.41 -61.75 -11.22
CA TYR A 645 -37.26 -61.73 -10.03
C TYR A 645 -36.53 -61.09 -8.86
N VAL A 646 -37.23 -60.24 -8.10
CA VAL A 646 -36.76 -59.67 -6.84
C VAL A 646 -37.69 -60.11 -5.72
N ASN A 647 -37.17 -60.83 -4.73
CA ASN A 647 -37.95 -61.44 -3.63
C ASN A 647 -39.14 -62.25 -4.16
N GLY A 648 -38.93 -63.04 -5.22
CA GLY A 648 -39.97 -63.85 -5.86
C GLY A 648 -41.00 -63.08 -6.70
N ASN A 649 -40.87 -61.76 -6.87
CA ASN A 649 -41.74 -60.95 -7.73
C ASN A 649 -41.05 -60.57 -9.03
N LEU A 650 -41.71 -60.74 -10.17
CA LEU A 650 -41.17 -60.35 -11.47
C LEU A 650 -40.93 -58.83 -11.51
N LYS A 651 -39.71 -58.41 -11.86
CA LYS A 651 -39.36 -56.98 -12.01
C LYS A 651 -39.02 -56.59 -13.43
N SER A 652 -38.29 -57.45 -14.15
CA SER A 652 -37.87 -57.19 -15.52
C SER A 652 -37.93 -58.48 -16.33
N TYR A 653 -38.21 -58.38 -17.62
CA TYR A 653 -38.12 -59.52 -18.53
C TYR A 653 -37.85 -59.07 -19.96
N ALA A 654 -37.25 -59.96 -20.73
CA ALA A 654 -37.08 -59.82 -22.16
C ALA A 654 -37.54 -61.11 -22.83
N ASN A 655 -38.16 -60.97 -24.00
CA ASN A 655 -38.53 -62.10 -24.84
C ASN A 655 -37.92 -61.97 -26.23
N ASN A 656 -37.69 -63.10 -26.86
CA ASN A 656 -37.27 -63.18 -28.25
C ASN A 656 -38.06 -64.29 -28.94
N ARG A 657 -38.35 -64.12 -30.23
CA ARG A 657 -39.09 -65.10 -31.03
C ARG A 657 -38.41 -65.23 -32.38
N GLN A 658 -37.95 -66.43 -32.70
CA GLN A 658 -37.23 -66.69 -33.94
C GLN A 658 -38.19 -66.99 -35.10
N SER A 659 -37.77 -66.62 -36.32
CA SER A 659 -38.32 -67.17 -37.56
C SER A 659 -37.32 -68.17 -38.15
N GLY A 660 -37.67 -69.46 -38.11
CA GLY A 660 -36.82 -70.61 -38.40
C GLY A 660 -36.29 -71.32 -37.16
N THR A 661 -35.90 -72.59 -37.29
CA THR A 661 -35.33 -73.40 -36.19
C THR A 661 -33.86 -73.07 -35.96
N GLY A 662 -33.43 -72.87 -34.71
CA GLY A 662 -32.04 -72.59 -34.40
C GLY A 662 -31.79 -72.13 -32.95
N TRP A 663 -30.72 -71.38 -32.75
CA TRP A 663 -30.32 -70.85 -31.45
C TRP A 663 -30.94 -69.48 -31.20
N LEU A 664 -31.52 -69.29 -30.02
CA LEU A 664 -32.24 -68.08 -29.67
C LEU A 664 -31.82 -67.56 -28.29
N THR A 665 -31.59 -66.25 -28.19
CA THR A 665 -31.13 -65.61 -26.96
C THR A 665 -32.17 -64.60 -26.46
N ALA A 666 -32.45 -64.61 -25.16
CA ALA A 666 -33.15 -63.54 -24.47
C ALA A 666 -32.17 -62.80 -23.56
N ALA A 667 -32.07 -61.47 -23.72
CA ALA A 667 -31.14 -60.62 -22.97
C ALA A 667 -31.88 -59.47 -22.29
N ILE A 668 -31.53 -59.19 -21.05
CA ILE A 668 -32.09 -58.12 -20.21
C ILE A 668 -30.97 -57.14 -19.90
N ASP A 669 -31.31 -55.85 -19.94
CA ASP A 669 -30.48 -54.75 -19.46
C ASP A 669 -31.42 -53.73 -18.80
N ASP A 670 -31.34 -53.55 -17.49
CA ASP A 670 -32.28 -52.74 -16.73
C ASP A 670 -31.62 -52.10 -15.50
N TYR A 671 -32.21 -50.99 -15.02
CA TYR A 671 -31.81 -50.30 -13.80
C TYR A 671 -32.93 -50.38 -12.76
N LEU A 672 -32.70 -51.09 -11.67
CA LEU A 672 -33.67 -51.27 -10.59
C LEU A 672 -33.20 -50.59 -9.30
N TYR A 673 -34.09 -49.84 -8.66
CA TYR A 673 -33.88 -49.42 -7.27
C TYR A 673 -34.23 -50.57 -6.34
N LEU A 674 -33.27 -51.01 -5.52
CA LEU A 674 -33.39 -52.17 -4.64
C LEU A 674 -33.03 -51.79 -3.21
N ASN A 675 -33.67 -52.46 -2.26
CA ASN A 675 -33.36 -52.29 -0.84
C ASN A 675 -32.43 -53.41 -0.35
N GLN A 676 -31.66 -53.14 0.70
CA GLN A 676 -30.82 -54.10 1.39
C GLN A 676 -31.61 -55.37 1.74
N GLY A 677 -30.99 -56.53 1.50
CA GLY A 677 -31.57 -57.85 1.69
C GLY A 677 -32.52 -58.30 0.58
N ASN A 678 -32.75 -57.50 -0.47
CA ASN A 678 -33.49 -57.96 -1.65
C ASN A 678 -32.72 -59.08 -2.37
N GLU A 679 -33.41 -60.13 -2.78
CA GLU A 679 -32.84 -61.28 -3.47
C GLU A 679 -33.18 -61.21 -4.97
N ILE A 680 -32.15 -61.17 -5.83
CA ILE A 680 -32.28 -61.14 -7.28
C ILE A 680 -32.02 -62.54 -7.84
N THR A 681 -32.92 -63.03 -8.69
CA THR A 681 -32.84 -64.35 -9.34
C THR A 681 -33.17 -64.26 -10.83
N LEU A 682 -32.50 -65.08 -11.64
CA LEU A 682 -32.72 -65.19 -13.08
C LEU A 682 -33.56 -66.43 -13.41
N TYR A 683 -34.61 -66.26 -14.19
CA TYR A 683 -35.49 -67.32 -14.66
C TYR A 683 -35.52 -67.38 -16.19
N ALA A 684 -35.71 -68.59 -16.72
CA ALA A 684 -35.88 -68.87 -18.13
C ALA A 684 -37.28 -69.47 -18.39
N LYS A 685 -37.90 -69.14 -19.53
CA LYS A 685 -39.16 -69.73 -19.99
C LYS A 685 -39.17 -69.81 -21.52
N HIS A 686 -39.89 -70.76 -22.10
CA HIS A 686 -40.16 -70.81 -23.55
C HIS A 686 -41.50 -71.49 -23.88
N THR A 687 -41.92 -71.44 -25.16
CA THR A 687 -43.21 -71.97 -25.66
C THR A 687 -43.05 -73.11 -26.70
N GLU A 688 -41.99 -73.91 -26.61
CA GLU A 688 -41.63 -74.92 -27.64
C GLU A 688 -42.64 -76.07 -27.76
N GLY A 689 -43.37 -76.39 -26.68
CA GLY A 689 -44.24 -77.57 -26.61
C GLY A 689 -43.53 -78.87 -26.20
N ALA A 690 -42.20 -78.85 -26.08
CA ALA A 690 -41.34 -79.86 -25.47
C ALA A 690 -40.24 -79.16 -24.66
N ASP A 691 -39.43 -79.89 -23.90
CA ASP A 691 -38.33 -79.29 -23.14
C ASP A 691 -37.24 -78.71 -24.06
N LEU A 692 -36.67 -77.55 -23.71
CA LEU A 692 -35.50 -76.96 -24.38
C LEU A 692 -34.31 -76.86 -23.43
N THR A 693 -33.11 -76.98 -23.97
CA THR A 693 -31.87 -76.81 -23.21
C THR A 693 -31.39 -75.37 -23.30
N ILE A 694 -30.99 -74.78 -22.18
CA ILE A 694 -30.18 -73.55 -22.16
C ILE A 694 -28.71 -73.92 -22.01
N ARG A 695 -27.88 -73.25 -22.81
CA ARG A 695 -26.45 -73.54 -22.93
C ARG A 695 -25.65 -72.96 -21.77
N SER A 696 -24.72 -73.73 -21.24
CA SER A 696 -23.77 -73.30 -20.21
C SER A 696 -22.59 -72.52 -20.79
N GLY A 697 -21.94 -71.74 -19.94
CA GLY A 697 -20.79 -70.88 -20.26
C GLY A 697 -21.05 -69.42 -19.92
N ALA A 698 -20.00 -68.73 -19.46
CA ALA A 698 -20.06 -67.33 -19.04
C ALA A 698 -20.44 -66.38 -20.20
N GLU A 699 -20.18 -66.78 -21.44
CA GLU A 699 -20.54 -66.07 -22.67
C GLU A 699 -21.99 -66.31 -23.11
N PHE A 700 -22.65 -67.37 -22.64
CA PHE A 700 -23.98 -67.79 -23.12
C PHE A 700 -25.10 -67.52 -22.13
N THR A 701 -24.95 -67.96 -20.88
CA THR A 701 -26.01 -67.84 -19.87
C THR A 701 -25.44 -67.28 -18.57
N HIS A 702 -25.75 -66.03 -18.25
CA HIS A 702 -25.18 -65.31 -17.11
C HIS A 702 -26.09 -64.20 -16.58
N LEU A 703 -25.80 -63.76 -15.34
CA LEU A 703 -26.38 -62.61 -14.67
C LEU A 703 -25.23 -61.74 -14.14
N THR A 704 -25.25 -60.46 -14.47
CA THR A 704 -24.38 -59.43 -13.93
C THR A 704 -25.22 -58.45 -13.12
N VAL A 705 -24.80 -58.16 -11.89
CA VAL A 705 -25.41 -57.15 -11.02
C VAL A 705 -24.33 -56.18 -10.60
N LYS A 706 -24.58 -54.88 -10.76
CA LYS A 706 -23.65 -53.81 -10.36
C LYS A 706 -24.43 -52.67 -9.71
N ARG A 707 -23.98 -52.17 -8.56
CA ARG A 707 -24.55 -50.95 -7.96
C ARG A 707 -24.04 -49.70 -8.68
N GLU A 708 -24.95 -48.78 -9.01
CA GLU A 708 -24.63 -47.46 -9.56
C GLU A 708 -24.29 -46.45 -8.45
N ARG A 709 -23.44 -45.46 -8.78
CA ARG A 709 -22.91 -44.48 -7.82
C ARG A 709 -23.86 -43.33 -7.49
#